data_AF-A0A0D6LAH6-F1
#
_entry.id   AF-A0A0D6LAH6-F1
#
_cell.length_a   1.000
_cell.length_b   1.000
_cell.length_c   1.000
_cell.angle_alpha   90.00
_cell.angle_beta   90.00
_cell.angle_gamma   90.00
#
_symmetry.space_group_name_H-M   'P 1'
#
loop_
_entity.id
_entity.type
_entity.pdbx_description
1 polymer ?
#
loop_
_entity_poly.entity_id
_entity_poly.type
_entity_poly.pdbx_seq_one_letter_code
_entity_poly.pdbx_strand_id
1 'polypeptide(L)'
;MSFIYMKEIAPIKDNKGEIAPARNLDEEIRAKLFADAIAICKHVRYQNAGTVKFLVDFEGNHYFIGMSARLQMEHSVTEEVTGIDLVNAQIRVAEGARLADLGLSQENICVKGAAIQCQIQNEDPNNFGKPQTGRLKVYRIGGGLGIRKDGFAYDGGKVDNLYNPLLCKTNVSFLINILKDPSFTEGIVYTSYIDENPLLTEVVPARNRALKLLRYMSEVKRDLCFGSLSCARRQFKPYTFEANGSLSKERVDDIYQMKRTATAFARAVERELFAHDVDRNVNLDKRRAQDKVNGSLSPLGVPDAKICRTPPDTPEHKRGPFPKGFKDILDKEGPSGFAKALRKHQGDAHQSLLATRVRTKDLLRIAPHIAHHMSGLRSIENWGGATFHVCMNFLYECPWERLEALRKAIPNVPFQCIFRGANAFGYSNFPDNYIREFCKLAVQSGMDIFRIMDCLNYIPNLIFGIEAVGEAGGVVEAAIAYTGDVTNKNATRYNLAYYMNLVSELVKAGIHILEAKRGQPFHVDLILGIQICRFKFILTTQREQAGADGVDGAIDSMSGMTSQPSLGAIVRSMENTPKATGLNLGAISKYNHYWEQTRRLYANFECTDTLKSGSSDVFEHNIPGGQYTNLQFQSHSLNLADQFPLVCKNYARANEALGDIIKVAPSSKAVGDLAQFMTQHGISSTEELERHAEHYALPRSVQDFFEGKLGQPSYGFPESLQLKVLRGKKPITGRPGATLKPMDFDYQRRLIEQKHELAFRMQDVLSSAMFPKEFDKMVNFRRKYGPVDLLPTDVFFSGPEHQQELEIELEHGITLIIRLTSIGLVKPDGRRQVHFEYNGQERSIFVVDQEAAQRAMQRPKEHKPDRKQHGAPMKGHIVDIKVKPGDHVKYSQTLFTVSAMKMEIAVKSKTSGIVKAVLLPTGTFVEAGDLVVLIDTS
;
A
#
# COMPACT_ATOMS: atom_id res chain seq x y z
N MET A 1 -69.48 15.78 -1.76
CA MET A 1 -68.62 16.59 -2.66
C MET A 1 -67.23 15.99 -2.57
N SER A 2 -66.70 15.55 -3.71
CA SER A 2 -65.46 14.77 -3.82
C SER A 2 -64.29 15.70 -4.14
N PHE A 3 -63.17 15.57 -3.42
CA PHE A 3 -61.91 16.22 -3.78
C PHE A 3 -61.15 15.27 -4.71
N ILE A 4 -60.80 15.73 -5.90
CA ILE A 4 -60.10 14.93 -6.90
C ILE A 4 -58.75 15.57 -7.04
N TYR A 5 -57.71 14.87 -6.59
CA TYR A 5 -56.37 15.23 -6.95
C TYR A 5 -55.88 14.30 -8.05
N MET A 6 -55.49 14.90 -9.18
CA MET A 6 -55.19 14.21 -10.42
C MET A 6 -53.69 14.03 -10.62
N LYS A 7 -53.33 12.80 -10.98
CA LYS A 7 -51.96 12.36 -11.27
C LYS A 7 -51.45 13.05 -12.52
N GLU A 8 -50.36 13.78 -12.39
CA GLU A 8 -49.62 14.31 -13.53
C GLU A 8 -48.33 13.51 -13.72
N ILE A 9 -48.34 12.68 -14.77
CA ILE A 9 -47.22 11.90 -15.36
C ILE A 9 -46.45 10.98 -14.38
N ALA A 10 -46.55 9.66 -14.62
CA ALA A 10 -45.57 8.70 -14.13
C ALA A 10 -44.70 8.27 -15.32
N PRO A 11 -43.52 8.87 -15.53
CA PRO A 11 -42.48 8.13 -16.23
C PRO A 11 -41.91 7.13 -15.22
N ILE A 12 -41.30 6.04 -15.66
CA ILE A 12 -40.60 5.05 -14.82
C ILE A 12 -41.47 3.86 -14.37
N LYS A 13 -41.20 2.73 -15.01
CA LYS A 13 -41.48 1.35 -14.59
C LYS A 13 -41.28 1.19 -13.07
N ASP A 14 -42.26 0.62 -12.38
CA ASP A 14 -42.33 0.46 -10.92
C ASP A 14 -42.37 1.76 -10.08
N ASN A 15 -42.73 2.92 -10.65
CA ASN A 15 -42.93 4.20 -9.94
C ASN A 15 -41.69 4.60 -9.08
N LYS A 16 -40.47 4.55 -9.63
CA LYS A 16 -39.25 4.87 -8.86
C LYS A 16 -39.04 6.38 -8.62
N GLY A 17 -39.77 7.24 -9.32
CA GLY A 17 -39.83 8.68 -9.09
C GLY A 17 -40.99 9.34 -9.82
N GLU A 18 -41.44 10.49 -9.31
CA GLU A 18 -42.63 11.22 -9.79
C GLU A 18 -42.37 12.73 -9.80
N ILE A 19 -43.05 13.47 -10.69
CA ILE A 19 -42.91 14.92 -10.83
C ILE A 19 -44.29 15.57 -10.83
N ALA A 20 -44.45 16.70 -10.15
CA ALA A 20 -45.62 17.55 -10.28
C ALA A 20 -45.19 19.02 -10.45
N PRO A 21 -45.84 19.83 -11.29
CA PRO A 21 -46.80 19.44 -12.33
C PRO A 21 -46.13 18.85 -13.58
N ALA A 22 -46.94 18.30 -14.48
CA ALA A 22 -46.62 17.84 -15.83
C ALA A 22 -46.31 19.01 -16.78
N ARG A 23 -45.17 19.69 -16.58
CA ARG A 23 -44.86 20.95 -17.28
C ARG A 23 -44.77 20.86 -18.81
N ASN A 24 -44.46 19.68 -19.34
CA ASN A 24 -44.29 19.48 -20.77
C ASN A 24 -45.55 19.01 -21.49
N LEU A 25 -46.63 18.79 -20.74
CA LEU A 25 -47.91 18.49 -21.34
C LEU A 25 -48.60 19.81 -21.71
N ASP A 26 -49.15 19.87 -22.91
CA ASP A 26 -49.93 21.02 -23.37
C ASP A 26 -51.06 21.33 -22.36
N GLU A 27 -51.27 22.62 -22.08
CA GLU A 27 -52.26 23.06 -21.10
C GLU A 27 -53.68 22.63 -21.45
N GLU A 28 -54.01 22.55 -22.75
CA GLU A 28 -55.30 22.06 -23.23
C GLU A 28 -55.50 20.57 -22.95
N ILE A 29 -54.45 19.77 -23.16
CA ILE A 29 -54.50 18.32 -22.88
C ILE A 29 -54.66 18.11 -21.37
N ARG A 30 -53.88 18.85 -20.56
CA ARG A 30 -53.99 18.82 -19.09
C ARG A 30 -55.40 19.22 -18.61
N ALA A 31 -56.00 20.25 -19.19
CA ALA A 31 -57.36 20.67 -18.87
C ALA A 31 -58.39 19.58 -19.21
N LYS A 32 -58.24 18.90 -20.36
CA LYS A 32 -59.10 17.76 -20.76
C LYS A 32 -58.99 16.60 -19.77
N LEU A 33 -57.76 16.24 -19.37
CA LEU A 33 -57.51 15.23 -18.34
C LEU A 33 -58.27 15.56 -17.04
N PHE A 34 -58.14 16.80 -16.54
CA PHE A 34 -58.84 17.24 -15.33
C PHE A 34 -60.35 17.19 -15.47
N ALA A 35 -60.90 17.65 -16.60
CA ALA A 35 -62.33 17.62 -16.85
C ALA A 35 -62.88 16.18 -16.80
N ASP A 36 -62.20 15.22 -17.45
CA ASP A 36 -62.63 13.83 -17.50
C ASP A 36 -62.52 13.14 -16.14
N ALA A 37 -61.46 13.42 -15.38
CA ALA A 37 -61.34 12.90 -14.02
C ALA A 37 -62.44 13.43 -13.09
N ILE A 38 -62.79 14.71 -13.24
CA ILE A 38 -63.93 15.33 -12.53
C ILE A 38 -65.24 14.66 -12.94
N ALA A 39 -65.44 14.40 -14.23
CA ALA A 39 -66.64 13.74 -14.74
C ALA A 39 -66.79 12.33 -14.17
N ILE A 40 -65.72 11.52 -14.17
CA ILE A 40 -65.71 10.15 -13.61
C ILE A 40 -66.11 10.18 -12.13
N CYS A 41 -65.44 10.99 -11.32
CA CYS A 41 -65.68 11.05 -9.88
C CYS A 41 -67.07 11.60 -9.53
N LYS A 42 -67.59 12.57 -10.30
CA LYS A 42 -68.98 13.06 -10.14
C LYS A 42 -69.98 11.96 -10.45
N HIS A 43 -69.76 11.20 -11.53
CA HIS A 43 -70.64 10.12 -11.95
C HIS A 43 -70.76 9.03 -10.86
N VAL A 44 -69.63 8.61 -10.28
CA VAL A 44 -69.61 7.60 -9.21
C VAL A 44 -69.87 8.16 -7.81
N ARG A 45 -70.15 9.47 -7.69
CA ARG A 45 -70.31 10.18 -6.41
C ARG A 45 -69.17 9.89 -5.44
N TYR A 46 -67.93 9.95 -5.92
CA TYR A 46 -66.74 9.58 -5.16
C TYR A 46 -66.65 10.36 -3.84
N GLN A 47 -66.02 9.82 -2.81
CA GLN A 47 -65.80 10.53 -1.55
C GLN A 47 -64.37 10.30 -1.07
N ASN A 48 -63.86 11.25 -0.29
CA ASN A 48 -62.47 11.26 0.19
C ASN A 48 -61.45 11.47 -0.95
N ALA A 49 -60.15 11.29 -0.69
CA ALA A 49 -59.11 11.43 -1.71
C ALA A 49 -58.98 10.19 -2.58
N GLY A 50 -58.68 10.40 -3.86
CA GLY A 50 -58.46 9.34 -4.84
C GLY A 50 -57.75 9.89 -6.06
N THR A 51 -57.19 9.00 -6.86
CA THR A 51 -56.35 9.36 -8.02
C THR A 51 -56.85 8.66 -9.27
N VAL A 52 -57.22 9.43 -10.28
CA VAL A 52 -57.56 8.92 -11.62
C VAL A 52 -56.28 8.87 -12.46
N LYS A 53 -56.07 7.79 -13.22
CA LYS A 53 -54.86 7.54 -13.99
C LYS A 53 -55.17 7.48 -15.48
N PHE A 54 -54.35 8.15 -16.27
CA PHE A 54 -54.42 8.17 -17.73
C PHE A 54 -53.07 7.78 -18.35
N LEU A 55 -53.10 7.20 -19.54
CA LEU A 55 -51.97 7.17 -20.48
C LEU A 55 -52.19 8.25 -21.52
N VAL A 56 -51.13 8.96 -21.91
CA VAL A 56 -51.16 9.96 -22.97
C VAL A 56 -50.17 9.52 -24.05
N ASP A 57 -50.61 9.51 -25.32
CA ASP A 57 -49.74 9.20 -26.46
C ASP A 57 -49.04 10.45 -27.02
N PHE A 58 -48.16 10.25 -28.00
CA PHE A 58 -47.39 11.34 -28.62
C PHE A 58 -48.24 12.32 -29.44
N GLU A 59 -49.46 11.91 -29.83
CA GLU A 59 -50.41 12.76 -30.56
C GLU A 59 -51.29 13.59 -29.61
N GLY A 60 -51.14 13.38 -28.29
CA GLY A 60 -51.89 14.08 -27.26
C GLY A 60 -53.25 13.46 -26.93
N ASN A 61 -53.55 12.26 -27.43
CA ASN A 61 -54.75 11.53 -27.02
C ASN A 61 -54.52 10.89 -25.64
N HIS A 62 -55.57 10.89 -24.81
CA HIS A 62 -55.51 10.29 -23.47
C HIS A 62 -56.49 9.13 -23.29
N TYR A 63 -56.05 8.13 -22.54
CA TYR A 63 -56.77 6.88 -22.30
C TYR A 63 -56.86 6.61 -20.80
N PHE A 64 -58.07 6.44 -20.27
CA PHE A 64 -58.27 6.07 -18.87
C PHE A 64 -57.75 4.64 -18.62
N ILE A 65 -56.93 4.48 -17.58
CA ILE A 65 -56.34 3.17 -17.21
C ILE A 65 -56.74 2.66 -15.83
N GLY A 66 -57.35 3.51 -15.00
CA GLY A 66 -57.84 3.10 -13.69
C GLY A 66 -57.93 4.23 -12.67
N MET A 67 -58.53 3.92 -11.53
CA MET A 67 -58.64 4.83 -10.39
C MET A 67 -58.14 4.14 -9.12
N SER A 68 -57.25 4.80 -8.40
CA SER A 68 -56.87 4.42 -7.05
C SER A 68 -57.82 5.09 -6.06
N ALA A 69 -58.71 4.31 -5.44
CA ALA A 69 -59.65 4.81 -4.44
C ALA A 69 -59.02 5.01 -3.03
N ARG A 70 -57.80 5.56 -3.01
CA ARG A 70 -56.98 5.80 -1.81
C ARG A 70 -55.87 6.80 -2.13
N LEU A 71 -55.28 7.38 -1.09
CA LEU A 71 -54.05 8.16 -1.21
C LEU A 71 -52.93 7.32 -1.85
N GLN A 72 -52.16 7.95 -2.71
CA GLN A 72 -50.98 7.35 -3.35
C GLN A 72 -49.71 7.76 -2.61
N MET A 73 -48.61 7.04 -2.83
CA MET A 73 -47.34 7.35 -2.16
C MET A 73 -46.84 8.74 -2.57
N GLU A 74 -46.93 9.01 -3.88
CA GLU A 74 -46.61 10.26 -4.56
C GLU A 74 -47.54 11.44 -4.25
N HIS A 75 -48.43 11.36 -3.25
CA HIS A 75 -49.21 12.53 -2.83
C HIS A 75 -48.31 13.66 -2.32
N SER A 76 -47.09 13.38 -1.88
CA SER A 76 -46.19 14.41 -1.34
C SER A 76 -45.88 15.52 -2.37
N VAL A 77 -45.59 15.18 -3.64
CA VAL A 77 -45.26 16.18 -4.68
C VAL A 77 -46.40 17.14 -4.95
N THR A 78 -47.62 16.65 -4.80
CA THR A 78 -48.85 17.43 -4.87
C THR A 78 -48.96 18.45 -3.77
N GLU A 79 -48.78 18.00 -2.54
CA GLU A 79 -48.90 18.86 -1.36
C GLU A 79 -47.87 19.97 -1.45
N GLU A 80 -46.65 19.67 -1.92
CA GLU A 80 -45.58 20.66 -2.11
C GLU A 80 -45.94 21.74 -3.14
N VAL A 81 -46.53 21.37 -4.29
CA VAL A 81 -46.86 22.35 -5.34
C VAL A 81 -48.18 23.08 -5.12
N THR A 82 -49.10 22.51 -4.33
CA THR A 82 -50.42 23.14 -4.07
C THR A 82 -50.51 23.81 -2.71
N GLY A 83 -49.64 23.43 -1.76
CA GLY A 83 -49.70 23.86 -0.36
C GLY A 83 -50.85 23.21 0.43
N ILE A 84 -51.49 22.18 -0.09
CA ILE A 84 -52.65 21.53 0.52
C ILE A 84 -52.21 20.23 1.20
N ASP A 85 -52.48 20.09 2.49
CA ASP A 85 -52.29 18.84 3.24
C ASP A 85 -53.45 17.88 2.96
N LEU A 86 -53.21 16.92 2.07
CA LEU A 86 -54.20 15.94 1.63
C LEU A 86 -54.52 14.94 2.73
N VAL A 87 -53.55 14.55 3.56
CA VAL A 87 -53.78 13.59 4.66
C VAL A 87 -54.75 14.19 5.69
N ASN A 88 -54.51 15.43 6.11
CA ASN A 88 -55.40 16.16 7.00
C ASN A 88 -56.78 16.37 6.36
N ALA A 89 -56.83 16.74 5.08
CA ALA A 89 -58.10 16.87 4.35
C ALA A 89 -58.89 15.56 4.31
N GLN A 90 -58.24 14.41 4.10
CA GLN A 90 -58.89 13.10 4.13
C GLN A 90 -59.54 12.80 5.49
N ILE A 91 -58.85 13.10 6.58
CA ILE A 91 -59.34 12.89 7.95
C ILE A 91 -60.54 13.80 8.22
N ARG A 92 -60.41 15.09 7.94
CA ARG A 92 -61.49 16.08 8.14
C ARG A 92 -62.75 15.76 7.33
N VAL A 93 -62.59 15.33 6.08
CA VAL A 93 -63.72 14.89 5.25
C VAL A 93 -64.38 13.64 5.83
N ALA A 94 -63.60 12.71 6.38
CA ALA A 94 -64.13 11.53 7.07
C ALA A 94 -64.87 11.89 8.37
N GLU A 95 -64.48 12.96 9.06
CA GLU A 95 -65.20 13.55 10.20
C GLU A 95 -66.48 14.31 9.81
N GLY A 96 -66.75 14.44 8.50
CA GLY A 96 -67.96 15.09 7.97
C GLY A 96 -67.77 16.55 7.54
N ALA A 97 -66.54 17.09 7.57
CA ALA A 97 -66.27 18.44 7.06
C ALA A 97 -66.51 18.52 5.54
N ARG A 98 -67.05 19.65 5.09
CA ARG A 98 -67.16 19.95 3.65
C ARG A 98 -65.85 20.56 3.16
N LEU A 99 -65.57 20.44 1.86
CA LEU A 99 -64.37 21.03 1.25
C LEU A 99 -64.31 22.57 1.43
N ALA A 100 -65.47 23.23 1.42
CA ALA A 100 -65.58 24.66 1.71
C ALA A 100 -65.12 25.01 3.13
N ASP A 101 -65.39 24.15 4.12
CA ASP A 101 -64.96 24.34 5.52
C ASP A 101 -63.43 24.23 5.66
N LEU A 102 -62.78 23.57 4.69
CA LEU A 102 -61.32 23.44 4.58
C LEU A 102 -60.69 24.54 3.70
N GLY A 103 -61.48 25.48 3.18
CA GLY A 103 -61.01 26.52 2.25
C GLY A 103 -60.67 26.00 0.85
N LEU A 104 -61.08 24.77 0.52
CA LEU A 104 -60.75 24.09 -0.72
C LEU A 104 -61.83 24.32 -1.79
N SER A 105 -61.56 25.23 -2.72
CA SER A 105 -62.34 25.45 -3.94
C SER A 105 -61.41 25.41 -5.16
N GLN A 106 -61.93 25.04 -6.34
CA GLN A 106 -61.11 24.94 -7.56
C GLN A 106 -60.41 26.26 -7.90
N GLU A 107 -61.05 27.39 -7.63
CA GLU A 107 -60.53 28.75 -7.86
C GLU A 107 -59.36 29.10 -6.95
N ASN A 108 -59.30 28.51 -5.75
CA ASN A 108 -58.26 28.78 -4.75
C ASN A 108 -57.05 27.84 -4.87
N ILE A 109 -57.17 26.74 -5.62
CA ILE A 109 -56.10 25.78 -5.83
C ILE A 109 -55.18 26.31 -6.92
N CYS A 110 -53.96 26.70 -6.54
CA CYS A 110 -52.93 27.15 -7.46
C CYS A 110 -51.70 26.25 -7.37
N VAL A 111 -51.06 26.02 -8.51
CA VAL A 111 -49.80 25.26 -8.59
C VAL A 111 -48.63 26.24 -8.55
N LYS A 112 -47.72 26.06 -7.60
CA LYS A 112 -46.53 26.88 -7.41
C LYS A 112 -45.28 26.00 -7.55
N GLY A 113 -44.38 26.41 -8.45
CA GLY A 113 -43.10 25.71 -8.62
C GLY A 113 -43.25 24.31 -9.23
N ALA A 114 -42.39 23.40 -8.80
CA ALA A 114 -42.41 21.98 -9.16
C ALA A 114 -41.81 21.18 -8.01
N ALA A 115 -42.25 19.93 -7.87
CA ALA A 115 -41.74 18.99 -6.88
C ALA A 115 -41.41 17.66 -7.57
N ILE A 116 -40.35 17.01 -7.08
CA ILE A 116 -39.89 15.70 -7.56
C ILE A 116 -39.79 14.78 -6.35
N GLN A 117 -40.38 13.59 -6.46
CA GLN A 117 -40.20 12.51 -5.50
C GLN A 117 -39.26 11.46 -6.10
N CYS A 118 -38.36 10.92 -5.26
CA CYS A 118 -37.49 9.81 -5.62
C CYS A 118 -37.53 8.77 -4.50
N GLN A 119 -37.72 7.50 -4.86
CA GLN A 119 -37.78 6.42 -3.88
C GLN A 119 -36.40 5.79 -3.67
N ILE A 120 -35.84 5.96 -2.46
CA ILE A 120 -34.58 5.31 -2.08
C ILE A 120 -34.87 3.91 -1.54
N GLN A 121 -34.54 2.89 -2.34
CA GLN A 121 -34.80 1.48 -2.05
C GLN A 121 -33.51 0.69 -1.83
N ASN A 122 -33.60 -0.49 -1.21
CA ASN A 122 -32.46 -1.36 -0.90
C ASN A 122 -32.02 -2.26 -2.08
N GLU A 123 -32.03 -1.76 -3.30
CA GLU A 123 -31.70 -2.53 -4.50
C GLU A 123 -30.18 -2.61 -4.72
N ASP A 124 -29.70 -3.75 -5.21
CA ASP A 124 -28.29 -3.85 -5.62
C ASP A 124 -28.02 -2.97 -6.85
N PRO A 125 -27.16 -1.93 -6.74
CA PRO A 125 -26.80 -1.11 -7.90
C PRO A 125 -26.11 -1.92 -9.02
N ASN A 126 -25.53 -3.08 -8.70
CA ASN A 126 -24.89 -3.96 -9.69
C ASN A 126 -25.83 -5.05 -10.22
N ASN A 127 -27.04 -5.18 -9.65
CA ASN A 127 -28.04 -6.18 -10.03
C ASN A 127 -29.43 -5.58 -9.83
N PHE A 128 -29.79 -4.68 -10.74
CA PHE A 128 -30.97 -3.84 -10.68
C PHE A 128 -32.24 -4.66 -10.39
N GLY A 129 -33.05 -4.21 -9.42
CA GLY A 129 -34.31 -4.86 -9.03
C GLY A 129 -34.20 -5.96 -7.96
N LYS A 130 -33.00 -6.29 -7.46
CA LYS A 130 -32.85 -7.29 -6.39
C LYS A 130 -32.72 -6.63 -5.00
N PRO A 131 -33.69 -6.80 -4.09
CA PRO A 131 -33.61 -6.25 -2.74
C PRO A 131 -32.54 -6.95 -1.89
N GLN A 132 -31.87 -6.19 -1.03
CA GLN A 132 -30.82 -6.68 -0.14
C GLN A 132 -31.17 -6.53 1.34
N THR A 133 -30.99 -7.60 2.10
CA THR A 133 -31.10 -7.58 3.56
C THR A 133 -29.79 -7.15 4.21
N GLY A 134 -29.87 -6.50 5.36
CA GLY A 134 -28.67 -6.20 6.13
C GLY A 134 -28.95 -5.31 7.33
N ARG A 135 -27.89 -5.00 8.07
CA ARG A 135 -27.94 -4.01 9.15
C ARG A 135 -27.41 -2.68 8.64
N LEU A 136 -28.21 -1.62 8.77
CA LEU A 136 -27.78 -0.26 8.47
C LEU A 136 -26.70 0.15 9.47
N LYS A 137 -25.47 0.37 8.99
CA LYS A 137 -24.37 0.84 9.84
C LYS A 137 -24.50 2.33 10.14
N VAL A 138 -24.96 3.07 9.15
CA VAL A 138 -25.10 4.52 9.19
C VAL A 138 -26.30 4.88 8.32
N TYR A 139 -27.17 5.71 8.87
CA TYR A 139 -28.28 6.35 8.18
C TYR A 139 -28.19 7.87 8.40
N ARG A 140 -28.13 8.60 7.30
CA ARG A 140 -28.05 10.08 7.29
C ARG A 140 -28.95 10.57 6.18
N ILE A 141 -29.78 11.56 6.49
CA ILE A 141 -30.69 12.16 5.52
C ILE A 141 -30.31 13.62 5.33
N GLY A 142 -30.03 14.02 4.09
CA GLY A 142 -29.87 15.42 3.73
C GLY A 142 -31.16 16.19 4.02
N GLY A 143 -31.06 17.48 4.32
CA GLY A 143 -32.21 18.37 4.54
C GLY A 143 -31.92 19.76 3.99
N GLY A 144 -32.87 20.68 4.18
CA GLY A 144 -32.77 22.04 3.67
C GLY A 144 -34.12 22.57 3.23
N LEU A 145 -34.17 23.83 2.80
CA LEU A 145 -35.36 24.42 2.23
C LEU A 145 -35.78 23.62 0.98
N GLY A 146 -37.06 23.24 0.89
CA GLY A 146 -37.60 22.48 -0.24
C GLY A 146 -37.28 20.97 -0.24
N ILE A 147 -36.76 20.42 0.87
CA ILE A 147 -36.51 18.98 1.01
C ILE A 147 -37.48 18.37 2.02
N ARG A 148 -38.48 17.64 1.51
CA ARG A 148 -39.38 16.79 2.29
C ARG A 148 -38.88 15.34 2.35
N LYS A 149 -39.14 14.66 3.46
CA LYS A 149 -38.63 13.30 3.73
C LYS A 149 -39.73 12.48 4.40
N ASP A 150 -40.08 11.35 3.79
CA ASP A 150 -41.10 10.44 4.29
C ASP A 150 -40.50 9.02 4.30
N GLY A 151 -40.20 8.49 5.49
CA GLY A 151 -39.60 7.16 5.64
C GLY A 151 -39.04 6.88 7.03
N PHE A 152 -38.75 5.60 7.32
CA PHE A 152 -38.26 5.16 8.62
C PHE A 152 -37.01 4.29 8.50
N ALA A 153 -35.89 4.81 9.01
CA ALA A 153 -34.67 4.05 9.26
C ALA A 153 -33.83 4.74 10.34
N TYR A 154 -32.94 3.97 10.96
CA TYR A 154 -32.09 4.45 12.04
C TYR A 154 -30.77 3.66 12.08
N ASP A 155 -29.76 4.25 12.71
CA ASP A 155 -28.45 3.62 12.89
C ASP A 155 -28.59 2.27 13.63
N GLY A 156 -28.08 1.19 13.03
CA GLY A 156 -28.17 -0.15 13.58
C GLY A 156 -29.47 -0.91 13.26
N GLY A 157 -30.43 -0.29 12.58
CA GLY A 157 -31.68 -0.92 12.14
C GLY A 157 -31.45 -2.13 11.23
N LYS A 158 -32.29 -3.16 11.38
CA LYS A 158 -32.25 -4.37 10.56
C LYS A 158 -33.25 -4.25 9.41
N VAL A 159 -32.80 -4.55 8.21
CA VAL A 159 -33.58 -4.50 6.98
C VAL A 159 -33.78 -5.93 6.52
N ASP A 160 -35.03 -6.38 6.59
CA ASP A 160 -35.46 -7.73 6.22
C ASP A 160 -36.34 -7.66 4.96
N ASN A 161 -36.41 -8.76 4.21
CA ASN A 161 -37.22 -8.85 2.97
C ASN A 161 -38.73 -9.07 3.22
N LEU A 162 -39.19 -8.93 4.46
CA LEU A 162 -40.59 -9.16 4.84
C LEU A 162 -41.52 -7.98 4.47
N TYR A 163 -40.95 -6.80 4.26
CA TYR A 163 -41.68 -5.57 3.93
C TYR A 163 -41.07 -4.92 2.69
N ASN A 164 -41.84 -4.01 2.08
CA ASN A 164 -41.39 -3.27 0.91
C ASN A 164 -40.07 -2.54 1.23
N PRO A 165 -39.02 -2.68 0.42
CA PRO A 165 -37.71 -2.84 1.01
C PRO A 165 -37.00 -1.48 1.00
N LEU A 166 -37.27 -0.69 2.04
CA LEU A 166 -36.66 0.61 2.25
C LEU A 166 -35.31 0.42 2.98
N LEU A 167 -34.23 0.79 2.28
CA LEU A 167 -32.86 1.10 2.78
C LEU A 167 -31.89 -0.07 3.10
N CYS A 168 -31.02 -0.42 2.15
CA CYS A 168 -29.71 -1.08 2.35
C CYS A 168 -28.73 -0.55 1.27
N LYS A 169 -27.86 -1.32 0.57
CA LYS A 169 -27.23 -0.79 -0.66
C LYS A 169 -28.33 -0.16 -1.51
N THR A 170 -28.13 1.09 -1.92
CA THR A 170 -29.24 1.90 -2.44
C THR A 170 -29.17 2.04 -3.96
N ASN A 171 -30.34 2.25 -4.56
CA ASN A 171 -30.49 2.72 -5.94
C ASN A 171 -30.09 4.20 -6.14
N VAL A 172 -29.43 4.85 -5.17
CA VAL A 172 -29.08 6.28 -5.23
C VAL A 172 -28.21 6.62 -6.43
N SER A 173 -27.23 5.78 -6.77
CA SER A 173 -26.40 6.04 -7.95
C SER A 173 -27.20 6.04 -9.25
N PHE A 174 -28.18 5.15 -9.36
CA PHE A 174 -29.12 5.10 -10.49
C PHE A 174 -30.01 6.35 -10.52
N LEU A 175 -30.56 6.77 -9.38
CA LEU A 175 -31.36 8.00 -9.29
C LEU A 175 -30.54 9.24 -9.67
N ILE A 176 -29.26 9.30 -9.28
CA ILE A 176 -28.36 10.40 -9.68
C ILE A 176 -28.15 10.41 -11.20
N ASN A 177 -28.03 9.24 -11.84
CA ASN A 177 -27.90 9.16 -13.30
C ASN A 177 -29.16 9.73 -13.98
N ILE A 178 -30.36 9.37 -13.50
CA ILE A 178 -31.63 9.93 -14.01
C ILE A 178 -31.67 11.45 -13.83
N LEU A 179 -31.40 11.96 -12.63
CA LEU A 179 -31.48 13.40 -12.34
C LEU A 179 -30.46 14.24 -13.12
N LYS A 180 -29.42 13.62 -13.68
CA LYS A 180 -28.40 14.28 -14.52
C LYS A 180 -28.64 14.10 -16.01
N ASP A 181 -29.55 13.23 -16.40
CA ASP A 181 -29.85 12.98 -17.81
C ASP A 181 -30.60 14.17 -18.42
N PRO A 182 -30.13 14.72 -19.56
CA PRO A 182 -30.77 15.85 -20.20
C PRO A 182 -32.26 15.60 -20.47
N SER A 183 -32.63 14.41 -20.97
CA SER A 183 -34.01 14.05 -21.30
C SER A 183 -34.93 14.13 -20.07
N PHE A 184 -34.45 13.72 -18.89
CA PHE A 184 -35.20 13.87 -17.64
C PHE A 184 -35.32 15.33 -17.20
N THR A 185 -34.23 16.11 -17.26
CA THR A 185 -34.25 17.53 -16.87
C THR A 185 -35.08 18.41 -17.80
N GLU A 186 -35.13 18.04 -19.08
CA GLU A 186 -35.97 18.66 -20.10
C GLU A 186 -37.41 18.12 -20.04
N GLY A 187 -37.69 17.09 -19.23
CA GLY A 187 -39.00 16.47 -19.03
C GLY A 187 -39.52 15.63 -20.22
N ILE A 188 -38.64 15.23 -21.13
CA ILE A 188 -38.93 14.39 -22.29
C ILE A 188 -38.78 12.92 -21.85
N VAL A 189 -39.74 12.44 -21.07
CA VAL A 189 -39.68 11.12 -20.42
C VAL A 189 -40.96 10.33 -20.63
N TYR A 190 -40.81 9.08 -21.07
CA TYR A 190 -41.90 8.16 -21.38
C TYR A 190 -41.84 6.92 -20.47
N THR A 191 -42.84 6.05 -20.55
CA THR A 191 -42.89 4.82 -19.75
C THR A 191 -41.74 3.85 -20.07
N SER A 192 -41.22 3.88 -21.29
CA SER A 192 -40.07 3.08 -21.77
C SER A 192 -38.70 3.74 -21.52
N TYR A 193 -38.65 4.95 -20.98
CA TYR A 193 -37.41 5.77 -20.86
C TYR A 193 -36.21 5.01 -20.27
N ILE A 194 -36.39 4.23 -19.19
CA ILE A 194 -35.29 3.47 -18.59
C ILE A 194 -34.86 2.30 -19.47
N ASP A 195 -35.81 1.60 -20.10
CA ASP A 195 -35.53 0.46 -20.97
C ASP A 195 -34.76 0.90 -22.23
N GLU A 196 -35.01 2.12 -22.71
CA GLU A 196 -34.34 2.72 -23.88
C GLU A 196 -32.97 3.34 -23.55
N ASN A 197 -32.66 3.55 -22.27
CA ASN A 197 -31.41 4.20 -21.82
C ASN A 197 -30.61 3.29 -20.87
N PRO A 198 -29.99 2.20 -21.37
CA PRO A 198 -29.30 1.20 -20.54
C PRO A 198 -28.14 1.78 -19.73
N LEU A 199 -27.49 2.85 -20.21
CA LEU A 199 -26.40 3.55 -19.52
C LEU A 199 -26.83 4.13 -18.15
N LEU A 200 -28.13 4.39 -17.92
CA LEU A 200 -28.63 4.84 -16.63
C LEU A 200 -28.38 3.80 -15.52
N THR A 201 -28.34 2.51 -15.89
CA THR A 201 -28.10 1.39 -14.98
C THR A 201 -26.62 1.08 -14.75
N GLU A 202 -25.71 1.73 -15.48
CA GLU A 202 -24.27 1.60 -15.24
C GLU A 202 -23.86 2.44 -14.02
N VAL A 203 -23.61 1.74 -12.89
CA VAL A 203 -23.27 2.40 -11.64
C VAL A 203 -21.76 2.49 -11.46
N VAL A 204 -21.24 3.73 -11.40
CA VAL A 204 -19.87 4.00 -10.93
C VAL A 204 -19.84 3.93 -9.40
N PRO A 205 -19.02 3.06 -8.78
CA PRO A 205 -18.94 2.97 -7.33
C PRO A 205 -18.47 4.31 -6.71
N ALA A 206 -19.20 4.82 -5.73
CA ALA A 206 -18.82 6.03 -5.01
C ALA A 206 -17.44 5.86 -4.33
N ARG A 207 -16.54 6.83 -4.54
CA ARG A 207 -15.18 6.83 -3.97
C ARG A 207 -15.20 7.11 -2.47
N ASN A 208 -15.30 6.07 -1.64
CA ASN A 208 -15.28 6.24 -0.18
C ASN A 208 -13.85 6.27 0.40
N ARG A 209 -13.07 7.32 0.10
CA ARG A 209 -11.66 7.48 0.52
C ARG A 209 -11.48 7.48 2.04
N ALA A 210 -12.34 8.21 2.76
CA ALA A 210 -12.28 8.32 4.22
C ALA A 210 -12.43 6.94 4.89
N LEU A 211 -13.44 6.15 4.50
CA LEU A 211 -13.66 4.82 5.08
C LEU A 211 -12.47 3.88 4.85
N LYS A 212 -11.82 3.98 3.68
CA LYS A 212 -10.63 3.18 3.39
C LYS A 212 -9.44 3.55 4.29
N LEU A 213 -9.23 4.84 4.55
CA LEU A 213 -8.22 5.32 5.51
C LEU A 213 -8.53 4.88 6.95
N LEU A 214 -9.79 5.00 7.39
CA LEU A 214 -10.21 4.51 8.72
C LEU A 214 -9.93 3.01 8.87
N ARG A 215 -10.21 2.22 7.81
CA ARG A 215 -9.90 0.80 7.79
C ARG A 215 -8.41 0.52 7.91
N TYR A 216 -7.58 1.25 7.16
CA TYR A 216 -6.12 1.12 7.27
C TYR A 216 -5.64 1.40 8.70
N MET A 217 -6.03 2.53 9.28
CA MET A 217 -5.64 2.91 10.65
C MET A 217 -6.11 1.88 11.69
N SER A 218 -7.30 1.30 11.50
CA SER A 218 -7.82 0.23 12.36
C SER A 218 -6.96 -1.03 12.31
N GLU A 219 -6.54 -1.44 11.11
CA GLU A 219 -5.72 -2.64 10.90
C GLU A 219 -4.27 -2.43 11.36
N VAL A 220 -3.68 -1.24 11.21
CA VAL A 220 -2.33 -0.93 11.73
C VAL A 220 -2.32 -0.86 13.26
N LYS A 221 -3.31 -0.21 13.88
CA LYS A 221 -3.35 -0.04 15.34
C LYS A 221 -3.42 -1.38 16.08
N ARG A 222 -4.05 -2.39 15.47
CA ARG A 222 -4.05 -3.79 15.94
C ARG A 222 -2.64 -4.30 16.21
N ASP A 223 -1.70 -4.04 15.29
CA ASP A 223 -0.36 -4.67 15.28
C ASP A 223 0.56 -4.18 16.41
N LEU A 224 0.22 -3.07 17.09
CA LEU A 224 1.08 -2.46 18.11
C LEU A 224 0.62 -2.71 19.54
N CYS A 225 -0.64 -3.05 19.77
CA CYS A 225 -1.12 -3.40 21.11
C CYS A 225 -0.48 -4.69 21.66
N PHE A 226 0.24 -5.45 20.83
CA PHE A 226 0.79 -6.75 21.20
C PHE A 226 2.30 -6.91 20.93
N GLY A 227 2.96 -5.88 20.35
CA GLY A 227 4.42 -5.86 20.21
C GLY A 227 5.17 -5.50 21.50
N SER A 228 4.47 -4.90 22.48
CA SER A 228 5.04 -4.62 23.80
C SER A 228 4.65 -5.73 24.78
N LEU A 229 5.64 -6.52 25.18
CA LEU A 229 5.58 -7.23 26.44
C LEU A 229 5.29 -6.21 27.54
N SER A 230 4.12 -6.31 28.16
CA SER A 230 3.74 -5.62 29.40
C SER A 230 4.14 -4.15 29.48
N CYS A 231 3.26 -3.25 29.05
CA CYS A 231 3.32 -1.84 29.46
C CYS A 231 2.90 -1.73 30.95
N ALA A 232 3.74 -2.22 31.86
CA ALA A 232 3.75 -1.72 33.23
C ALA A 232 4.41 -0.34 33.18
N ARG A 233 3.62 0.71 33.48
CA ARG A 233 4.09 2.09 33.65
C ARG A 233 5.36 2.13 34.49
N ARG A 234 6.52 2.40 33.88
CA ARG A 234 7.61 3.10 34.56
C ARG A 234 7.45 4.59 34.24
N GLN A 235 6.79 5.31 35.16
CA GLN A 235 6.86 6.76 35.21
C GLN A 235 8.31 7.14 35.50
N PHE A 236 9.00 7.75 34.54
CA PHE A 236 10.17 8.56 34.84
C PHE A 236 9.66 9.90 35.39
N LYS A 237 10.08 10.25 36.61
CA LYS A 237 9.80 11.55 37.22
C LYS A 237 10.47 12.67 36.42
N PRO A 238 9.79 13.79 36.14
CA PRO A 238 10.47 15.01 35.72
C PRO A 238 11.26 15.57 36.92
N TYR A 239 12.50 16.00 36.67
CA TYR A 239 13.23 16.84 37.61
C TYR A 239 12.51 18.20 37.71
N THR A 240 11.99 18.52 38.89
CA THR A 240 11.52 19.85 39.26
C THR A 240 12.40 20.36 40.39
N PHE A 241 12.93 21.57 40.21
CA PHE A 241 13.57 22.35 41.27
C PHE A 241 12.62 22.51 42.46
N GLU A 242 13.15 22.30 43.66
CA GLU A 242 12.42 22.47 44.92
C GLU A 242 12.12 23.96 45.17
N ALA A 243 10.86 24.24 45.46
CA ALA A 243 10.46 25.35 46.31
C ALA A 243 9.40 24.83 47.29
N ASN A 244 9.67 25.03 48.59
CA ASN A 244 8.91 24.53 49.74
C ASN A 244 7.43 24.92 49.75
N GLY A 245 6.57 24.03 50.26
CA GLY A 245 5.19 24.37 50.65
C GLY A 245 4.32 23.14 50.95
N SER A 246 3.89 23.02 52.21
CA SER A 246 3.13 21.94 52.86
C SER A 246 1.66 21.76 52.45
N LEU A 247 1.12 20.52 52.49
CA LEU A 247 -0.06 20.07 53.28
C LEU A 247 -0.63 18.71 52.80
N SER A 248 -1.58 18.15 53.58
CA SER A 248 -1.66 16.76 54.06
C SER A 248 -2.81 15.88 53.55
N LYS A 249 -2.55 14.55 53.51
CA LYS A 249 -3.29 13.41 54.12
C LYS A 249 -4.84 13.34 53.98
N GLU A 250 -5.36 12.50 53.07
CA GLU A 250 -6.39 11.48 53.36
C GLU A 250 -6.60 10.47 52.21
N ARG A 251 -6.88 9.22 52.58
CA ARG A 251 -6.70 7.93 51.88
C ARG A 251 -8.06 7.21 51.87
N VAL A 252 -8.48 6.60 50.75
CA VAL A 252 -8.55 5.12 50.55
C VAL A 252 -9.57 4.42 51.47
N ASP A 253 -10.78 4.11 50.95
CA ASP A 253 -11.52 2.86 51.25
C ASP A 253 -12.82 2.56 50.44
N ASP A 254 -13.35 3.45 49.60
CA ASP A 254 -14.64 3.16 48.91
C ASP A 254 -14.57 2.26 47.66
N ILE A 255 -13.39 1.74 47.31
CA ILE A 255 -13.16 0.93 46.10
C ILE A 255 -13.43 -0.58 46.32
N TYR A 256 -13.67 -1.03 47.56
CA TYR A 256 -13.69 -2.47 47.87
C TYR A 256 -15.08 -3.15 47.93
N GLN A 257 -16.20 -2.43 48.08
CA GLN A 257 -17.49 -3.06 48.38
C GLN A 257 -18.43 -3.31 47.18
N MET A 258 -18.29 -2.61 46.05
CA MET A 258 -19.23 -2.73 44.91
C MET A 258 -18.91 -3.84 43.90
N LYS A 259 -17.65 -4.31 43.86
CA LYS A 259 -17.17 -5.28 42.85
C LYS A 259 -17.60 -6.74 43.06
N ARG A 260 -18.05 -7.10 44.26
CA ARG A 260 -18.40 -8.50 44.59
C ARG A 260 -19.82 -8.90 44.23
N THR A 261 -20.76 -7.96 44.14
CA THR A 261 -22.19 -8.29 43.99
C THR A 261 -22.64 -8.39 42.53
N ALA A 262 -22.03 -7.62 41.61
CA ALA A 262 -22.43 -7.60 40.19
C ALA A 262 -21.92 -8.82 39.38
N THR A 263 -20.82 -9.44 39.80
CA THR A 263 -20.14 -10.50 39.04
C THR A 263 -20.77 -11.89 39.20
N ALA A 264 -21.57 -12.10 40.25
CA ALA A 264 -22.23 -13.38 40.51
C ALA A 264 -23.55 -13.57 39.73
N PHE A 265 -24.25 -12.48 39.41
CA PHE A 265 -25.57 -12.53 38.75
C PHE A 265 -25.47 -12.70 37.23
N ALA A 266 -24.47 -12.07 36.59
CA ALA A 266 -24.27 -12.15 35.13
C ALA A 266 -23.82 -13.55 34.64
N ARG A 267 -23.24 -14.40 35.50
CA ARG A 267 -22.75 -15.74 35.13
C ARG A 267 -23.81 -16.84 35.14
N ALA A 268 -25.01 -16.57 35.65
CA ALA A 268 -26.06 -17.57 35.77
C ALA A 268 -27.02 -17.61 34.57
N VAL A 269 -27.07 -16.56 33.73
CA VAL A 269 -28.11 -16.40 32.70
C VAL A 269 -27.61 -16.70 31.26
N GLU A 270 -26.31 -16.66 30.99
CA GLU A 270 -25.76 -16.92 29.63
C GLU A 270 -25.49 -18.40 29.32
N ARG A 271 -25.81 -19.32 30.24
CA ARG A 271 -25.74 -20.77 30.02
C ARG A 271 -27.13 -21.35 29.83
N GLU A 272 -27.78 -21.05 28.71
CA GLU A 272 -28.71 -21.98 28.07
C GLU A 272 -29.06 -21.53 26.64
N LEU A 273 -28.77 -22.43 25.68
CA LEU A 273 -29.50 -22.68 24.43
C LEU A 273 -29.08 -21.98 23.11
N PHE A 274 -28.40 -22.82 22.31
CA PHE A 274 -28.49 -23.07 20.86
C PHE A 274 -27.51 -22.46 19.85
N ALA A 275 -27.13 -23.37 18.94
CA ALA A 275 -26.12 -23.36 17.90
C ALA A 275 -26.78 -23.41 16.52
N HIS A 276 -26.07 -22.93 15.48
CA HIS A 276 -25.78 -23.61 14.19
C HIS A 276 -25.32 -22.64 13.08
N ASP A 277 -24.10 -22.90 12.56
CA ASP A 277 -23.71 -22.97 11.13
C ASP A 277 -23.79 -21.69 10.24
N VAL A 278 -22.91 -21.37 9.28
CA VAL A 278 -21.97 -22.05 8.36
C VAL A 278 -20.88 -21.03 7.93
N ASP A 279 -19.60 -21.39 7.75
CA ASP A 279 -18.89 -21.38 6.43
C ASP A 279 -17.34 -21.53 6.47
N ARG A 280 -16.92 -22.55 5.70
CA ARG A 280 -15.78 -22.77 4.79
C ARG A 280 -14.40 -22.14 5.02
N ASN A 281 -13.45 -23.05 5.24
CA ASN A 281 -12.14 -23.20 4.58
C ASN A 281 -11.35 -21.94 4.20
N VAL A 282 -10.27 -21.68 4.96
CA VAL A 282 -9.05 -21.04 4.44
C VAL A 282 -7.83 -21.77 4.99
N ASN A 283 -7.07 -22.39 4.09
CA ASN A 283 -5.75 -22.98 4.34
C ASN A 283 -4.81 -21.91 4.94
N LEU A 284 -4.37 -22.12 6.18
CA LEU A 284 -3.55 -21.19 6.96
C LEU A 284 -2.28 -21.89 7.48
N ASP A 285 -1.49 -22.50 6.59
CA ASP A 285 -0.14 -22.93 6.94
C ASP A 285 0.85 -22.51 5.86
N LYS A 286 1.34 -21.25 6.00
CA LYS A 286 2.61 -20.72 5.45
C LYS A 286 2.87 -19.22 5.74
N ARG A 287 2.01 -18.51 6.47
CA ARG A 287 2.13 -17.04 6.70
C ARG A 287 2.70 -16.62 8.07
N ARG A 288 3.68 -17.34 8.63
CA ARG A 288 4.28 -16.95 9.92
C ARG A 288 5.15 -15.67 9.90
N ALA A 289 5.36 -15.01 8.75
CA ALA A 289 6.30 -13.88 8.64
C ALA A 289 5.82 -12.67 7.80
N GLN A 290 4.59 -12.64 7.27
CA GLN A 290 4.18 -11.63 6.27
C GLN A 290 3.06 -10.66 6.69
N ASP A 291 2.40 -10.86 7.83
CA ASP A 291 1.12 -10.19 8.14
C ASP A 291 1.20 -9.05 9.19
N LYS A 292 2.33 -8.32 9.28
CA LYS A 292 2.32 -6.95 9.86
C LYS A 292 2.15 -5.95 8.73
N VAL A 293 1.14 -5.08 8.82
CA VAL A 293 0.74 -4.21 7.70
C VAL A 293 1.88 -3.27 7.27
N ASN A 294 2.68 -2.76 8.22
CA ASN A 294 3.86 -1.90 7.96
C ASN A 294 4.91 -1.85 9.10
N GLY A 295 4.83 -2.72 10.12
CA GLY A 295 5.77 -2.72 11.25
C GLY A 295 7.11 -3.41 10.96
N SER A 296 8.15 -3.10 11.73
CA SER A 296 9.40 -3.85 11.68
C SER A 296 9.14 -5.32 12.08
N LEU A 297 9.40 -6.21 11.13
CA LEU A 297 9.43 -7.65 11.31
C LEU A 297 10.81 -8.13 11.78
N SER A 298 11.74 -7.20 11.99
CA SER A 298 13.12 -7.53 12.27
C SER A 298 13.34 -7.77 13.77
N PRO A 299 13.92 -8.91 14.16
CA PRO A 299 14.45 -9.13 15.51
C PRO A 299 15.72 -8.29 15.80
N LEU A 300 16.29 -7.62 14.79
CA LEU A 300 17.45 -6.72 14.94
C LEU A 300 17.06 -5.23 15.01
N GLY A 301 15.78 -4.89 14.84
CA GLY A 301 15.31 -3.53 15.13
C GLY A 301 15.16 -3.37 16.64
N VAL A 302 15.36 -2.16 17.16
CA VAL A 302 15.22 -1.86 18.59
C VAL A 302 13.86 -2.36 19.11
N PRO A 303 13.83 -3.43 19.93
CA PRO A 303 12.60 -3.87 20.58
C PRO A 303 12.11 -2.70 21.43
N ASP A 304 10.84 -2.30 21.25
CA ASP A 304 10.22 -1.16 21.95
C ASP A 304 10.79 0.24 21.63
N ALA A 305 11.44 0.46 20.47
CA ALA A 305 11.71 1.84 20.02
C ALA A 305 10.40 2.64 19.93
N LYS A 306 10.24 3.60 20.83
CA LYS A 306 9.13 4.56 20.75
C LYS A 306 9.35 5.44 19.52
N ILE A 307 8.53 5.24 18.50
CA ILE A 307 8.46 6.18 17.37
C ILE A 307 8.17 7.57 17.94
N CYS A 308 9.03 8.54 17.64
CA CYS A 308 8.73 9.93 17.95
C CYS A 308 7.50 10.36 17.14
N ARG A 309 6.46 10.88 17.78
CA ARG A 309 5.23 11.30 17.09
C ARG A 309 5.12 12.81 16.88
N THR A 310 6.12 13.57 17.33
CA THR A 310 6.19 15.00 17.09
C THR A 310 6.44 15.22 15.59
N PRO A 311 5.56 15.97 14.88
CA PRO A 311 5.81 16.35 13.50
C PRO A 311 7.14 17.11 13.40
N PRO A 312 7.98 16.83 12.40
CA PRO A 312 9.26 17.52 12.25
C PRO A 312 9.03 18.98 11.84
N ASP A 313 9.77 19.90 12.47
CA ASP A 313 9.76 21.33 12.17
C ASP A 313 10.34 21.58 10.78
N THR A 314 9.58 22.30 9.96
CA THR A 314 10.01 22.70 8.62
C THR A 314 10.59 24.10 8.63
N PRO A 315 11.78 24.31 8.05
CA PRO A 315 12.30 25.65 7.83
C PRO A 315 11.31 26.50 7.02
N GLU A 316 11.04 27.72 7.49
CA GLU A 316 10.28 28.71 6.72
C GLU A 316 11.04 29.10 5.46
N HIS A 317 10.31 29.28 4.36
CA HIS A 317 10.84 29.76 3.09
C HIS A 317 10.00 30.93 2.58
N LYS A 318 10.68 31.94 2.01
CA LYS A 318 9.99 33.10 1.42
C LYS A 318 9.34 32.69 0.10
N ARG A 319 8.09 33.09 -0.11
CA ARG A 319 7.43 33.00 -1.42
C ARG A 319 8.18 33.90 -2.41
N GLY A 320 8.69 33.34 -3.49
CA GLY A 320 9.46 34.05 -4.51
C GLY A 320 9.97 33.11 -5.61
N PRO A 321 10.59 33.63 -6.68
CA PRO A 321 11.17 32.80 -7.74
C PRO A 321 12.32 31.95 -7.18
N PHE A 322 12.51 30.76 -7.75
CA PHE A 322 13.63 29.89 -7.38
C PHE A 322 14.97 30.50 -7.85
N PRO A 323 16.03 30.44 -7.03
CA PRO A 323 17.37 30.83 -7.47
C PRO A 323 17.83 29.96 -8.65
N LYS A 324 18.66 30.52 -9.53
CA LYS A 324 19.29 29.74 -10.61
C LYS A 324 20.22 28.68 -10.02
N GLY A 325 20.13 27.46 -10.55
CA GLY A 325 20.97 26.32 -10.22
C GLY A 325 21.50 25.63 -11.47
N PHE A 326 22.11 24.47 -11.27
CA PHE A 326 22.68 23.70 -12.37
C PHE A 326 21.64 23.14 -13.36
N LYS A 327 20.38 23.01 -12.93
CA LYS A 327 19.29 22.55 -13.79
C LYS A 327 19.00 23.57 -14.90
N ASP A 328 19.07 24.87 -14.59
CA ASP A 328 18.92 25.92 -15.59
C ASP A 328 19.99 25.84 -16.69
N ILE A 329 21.22 25.47 -16.33
CA ILE A 329 22.33 25.26 -17.28
C ILE A 329 22.04 24.03 -18.15
N LEU A 330 21.61 22.93 -17.52
CA LEU A 330 21.27 21.70 -18.23
C LEU A 330 20.13 21.92 -19.23
N ASP A 331 19.08 22.64 -18.84
CA ASP A 331 17.93 22.92 -19.71
C ASP A 331 18.29 23.83 -20.89
N LYS A 332 19.21 24.78 -20.68
CA LYS A 332 19.62 25.73 -21.70
C LYS A 332 20.69 25.18 -22.65
N GLU A 333 21.69 24.47 -22.12
CA GLU A 333 22.90 24.09 -22.86
C GLU A 333 23.04 22.57 -23.07
N GLY A 334 22.09 21.78 -22.55
CA GLY A 334 22.07 20.32 -22.65
C GLY A 334 23.16 19.61 -21.83
N PRO A 335 23.22 18.27 -21.88
CA PRO A 335 24.16 17.47 -21.10
C PRO A 335 25.64 17.83 -21.28
N SER A 336 26.04 18.15 -22.51
CA SER A 336 27.40 18.59 -22.82
C SER A 336 27.72 19.97 -22.24
N GLY A 337 26.76 20.90 -22.24
CA GLY A 337 26.89 22.21 -21.59
C GLY A 337 27.00 22.09 -20.08
N PHE A 338 26.14 21.27 -19.46
CA PHE A 338 26.21 20.93 -18.05
C PHE A 338 27.59 20.36 -17.65
N ALA A 339 28.12 19.40 -18.40
CA ALA A 339 29.44 18.84 -18.14
C ALA A 339 30.58 19.88 -18.30
N LYS A 340 30.46 20.80 -19.27
CA LYS A 340 31.40 21.92 -19.42
C LYS A 340 31.33 22.89 -18.24
N ALA A 341 30.13 23.20 -17.76
CA ALA A 341 29.92 24.06 -16.60
C ALA A 341 30.49 23.43 -15.33
N LEU A 342 30.26 22.14 -15.12
CA LEU A 342 30.83 21.40 -13.99
C LEU A 342 32.36 21.45 -14.00
N ARG A 343 32.99 21.24 -15.17
CA ARG A 343 34.46 21.34 -15.30
C ARG A 343 35.04 22.72 -14.99
N LYS A 344 34.24 23.79 -15.13
CA LYS A 344 34.64 25.17 -14.83
C LYS A 344 34.36 25.56 -13.37
N HIS A 345 33.44 24.87 -12.71
CA HIS A 345 33.06 25.12 -11.31
C HIS A 345 34.18 24.64 -10.38
N GLN A 346 34.56 25.44 -9.38
CA GLN A 346 35.66 25.13 -8.45
C GLN A 346 35.18 24.61 -7.07
N GLY A 347 33.98 24.04 -6.98
CA GLY A 347 33.40 23.56 -5.72
C GLY A 347 32.64 22.24 -5.85
N ASP A 348 32.83 21.37 -4.86
CA ASP A 348 32.23 20.03 -4.75
C ASP A 348 30.78 20.08 -4.22
N ALA A 349 29.90 19.28 -4.81
CA ALA A 349 28.52 19.12 -4.36
C ALA A 349 28.14 17.63 -4.19
N HIS A 350 27.23 17.39 -3.24
CA HIS A 350 27.06 16.13 -2.50
C HIS A 350 25.57 15.74 -2.28
N GLN A 351 25.28 14.45 -1.99
CA GLN A 351 23.94 13.93 -1.63
C GLN A 351 23.98 12.60 -0.83
N SER A 352 22.96 12.27 0.03
CA SER A 352 22.74 10.92 0.66
C SER A 352 21.37 10.58 1.31
N LEU A 353 21.33 9.56 2.21
CA LEU A 353 20.57 8.29 2.22
C LEU A 353 19.78 8.01 3.53
N LEU A 354 18.79 7.09 3.45
CA LEU A 354 18.04 6.55 4.60
C LEU A 354 17.27 5.23 4.29
N ALA A 355 18.01 4.12 4.13
CA ALA A 355 17.50 2.74 4.00
C ALA A 355 16.30 2.52 3.04
N THR A 356 16.11 3.43 2.08
CA THR A 356 14.99 3.49 1.12
C THR A 356 13.57 3.49 1.71
N ARG A 357 13.40 3.55 3.04
CA ARG A 357 12.09 3.57 3.72
C ARG A 357 11.46 4.96 3.85
N VAL A 358 12.22 6.00 3.52
CA VAL A 358 11.70 7.38 3.53
C VAL A 358 10.55 7.51 2.55
N ARG A 359 9.45 8.04 3.08
CA ARG A 359 8.20 8.28 2.36
C ARG A 359 8.26 9.56 1.55
N THR A 360 7.48 9.58 0.48
CA THR A 360 7.36 10.76 -0.40
C THR A 360 6.92 12.01 0.38
N LYS A 361 6.03 11.82 1.36
CA LYS A 361 5.51 12.89 2.23
C LYS A 361 6.61 13.68 2.94
N ASP A 362 7.59 12.99 3.54
CA ASP A 362 8.66 13.64 4.29
C ASP A 362 9.68 14.30 3.35
N LEU A 363 9.96 13.68 2.19
CA LEU A 363 10.81 14.30 1.17
C LEU A 363 10.20 15.61 0.62
N LEU A 364 8.90 15.61 0.31
CA LEU A 364 8.20 16.80 -0.19
C LEU A 364 8.12 17.92 0.85
N ARG A 365 8.03 17.56 2.13
CA ARG A 365 7.94 18.54 3.23
C ARG A 365 9.18 19.43 3.34
N ILE A 366 10.37 18.91 3.02
CA ILE A 366 11.63 19.66 3.06
C ILE A 366 12.13 20.14 1.67
N ALA A 367 11.50 19.69 0.59
CA ALA A 367 11.87 20.04 -0.78
C ALA A 367 11.98 21.57 -1.04
N PRO A 368 11.07 22.44 -0.54
CA PRO A 368 11.20 23.89 -0.73
C PRO A 368 12.49 24.48 -0.15
N HIS A 369 12.97 23.96 0.99
CA HIS A 369 14.23 24.43 1.60
C HIS A 369 15.42 24.16 0.69
N ILE A 370 15.45 22.97 0.06
CA ILE A 370 16.50 22.61 -0.90
C ILE A 370 16.44 23.55 -2.11
N ALA A 371 15.25 23.73 -2.69
CA ALA A 371 15.06 24.56 -3.87
C ALA A 371 15.48 26.04 -3.65
N HIS A 372 15.20 26.62 -2.47
CA HIS A 372 15.49 28.03 -2.19
C HIS A 372 16.87 28.28 -1.57
N HIS A 373 17.44 27.34 -0.82
CA HIS A 373 18.65 27.58 -0.03
C HIS A 373 19.83 26.68 -0.38
N MET A 374 19.63 25.68 -1.22
CA MET A 374 20.65 24.72 -1.64
C MET A 374 20.74 24.59 -3.16
N SER A 375 20.41 25.67 -3.90
CA SER A 375 20.46 25.68 -5.38
C SER A 375 21.85 25.46 -5.97
N GLY A 376 22.91 25.64 -5.17
CA GLY A 376 24.30 25.35 -5.54
C GLY A 376 24.65 23.86 -5.58
N LEU A 377 23.73 22.98 -5.19
CA LEU A 377 23.92 21.54 -5.34
C LEU A 377 24.00 21.16 -6.83
N ARG A 378 25.01 20.35 -7.18
CA ARG A 378 25.17 19.76 -8.52
C ARG A 378 23.97 18.90 -8.89
N SER A 379 23.55 18.05 -7.98
CA SER A 379 22.42 17.15 -8.17
C SER A 379 21.92 16.62 -6.82
N ILE A 380 20.73 16.03 -6.85
CA ILE A 380 20.19 15.23 -5.75
C ILE A 380 19.85 13.86 -6.34
N GLU A 381 20.59 12.80 -6.01
CA GLU A 381 20.04 11.45 -6.23
C GLU A 381 18.90 11.15 -5.25
N ASN A 382 17.74 10.94 -5.85
CA ASN A 382 16.47 10.70 -5.16
C ASN A 382 15.70 9.52 -5.78
N TRP A 383 16.34 8.78 -6.69
CA TRP A 383 15.71 7.74 -7.49
C TRP A 383 16.67 6.63 -7.90
N GLY A 384 16.12 5.49 -8.30
CA GLY A 384 16.89 4.31 -8.66
C GLY A 384 17.38 3.50 -7.46
N GLY A 385 18.31 2.58 -7.71
CA GLY A 385 18.72 1.58 -6.72
C GLY A 385 17.52 0.78 -6.18
N ALA A 386 17.40 0.65 -4.86
CA ALA A 386 16.30 -0.08 -4.22
C ALA A 386 15.01 0.76 -4.03
N THR A 387 15.05 2.08 -4.26
CA THR A 387 13.90 2.96 -3.99
C THR A 387 12.68 2.56 -4.80
N PHE A 388 12.87 2.23 -6.08
CA PHE A 388 11.79 1.86 -7.00
C PHE A 388 11.01 0.63 -6.52
N HIS A 389 11.72 -0.44 -6.15
CA HIS A 389 11.12 -1.65 -5.57
C HIS A 389 10.46 -1.38 -4.22
N VAL A 390 11.14 -0.61 -3.36
CA VAL A 390 10.69 -0.36 -1.99
C VAL A 390 9.42 0.50 -1.92
N CYS A 391 9.33 1.52 -2.78
CA CYS A 391 8.13 2.34 -2.92
C CYS A 391 6.89 1.47 -3.15
N MET A 392 6.95 0.55 -4.12
CA MET A 392 5.80 -0.31 -4.44
C MET A 392 5.56 -1.40 -3.40
N ASN A 393 6.63 -2.04 -2.92
CA ASN A 393 6.48 -3.25 -2.08
C ASN A 393 6.17 -2.95 -0.62
N PHE A 394 6.74 -1.88 -0.06
CA PHE A 394 6.67 -1.61 1.39
C PHE A 394 5.98 -0.29 1.72
N LEU A 395 6.11 0.73 0.88
CA LEU A 395 5.44 2.01 1.11
C LEU A 395 4.08 2.09 0.42
N TYR A 396 3.85 1.21 -0.57
CA TYR A 396 2.67 1.21 -1.44
C TYR A 396 2.48 2.55 -2.18
N GLU A 397 3.60 3.21 -2.47
CA GLU A 397 3.73 4.47 -3.19
C GLU A 397 4.23 4.22 -4.62
N CYS A 398 3.73 4.97 -5.60
CA CYS A 398 4.26 4.91 -6.96
C CYS A 398 5.59 5.69 -7.04
N PRO A 399 6.69 5.06 -7.49
CA PRO A 399 7.98 5.74 -7.59
C PRO A 399 7.97 6.87 -8.64
N TRP A 400 7.12 6.79 -9.67
CA TRP A 400 6.98 7.84 -10.68
C TRP A 400 6.26 9.08 -10.13
N GLU A 401 5.16 8.89 -9.40
CA GLU A 401 4.46 9.99 -8.71
C GLU A 401 5.39 10.74 -7.75
N ARG A 402 6.27 10.01 -7.04
CA ARG A 402 7.32 10.61 -6.20
C ARG A 402 8.27 11.49 -7.00
N LEU A 403 8.78 10.99 -8.13
CA LEU A 403 9.70 11.73 -9.00
C LEU A 403 9.04 13.02 -9.52
N GLU A 404 7.84 12.90 -10.08
CA GLU A 404 7.06 14.01 -10.64
C GLU A 404 6.75 15.07 -9.57
N ALA A 405 6.32 14.65 -8.38
CA ALA A 405 6.02 15.56 -7.27
C ALA A 405 7.27 16.28 -6.75
N LEU A 406 8.39 15.57 -6.59
CA LEU A 406 9.66 16.19 -6.19
C LEU A 406 10.18 17.15 -7.26
N ARG A 407 10.04 16.81 -8.54
CA ARG A 407 10.48 17.68 -9.65
C ARG A 407 9.70 19.00 -9.63
N LYS A 408 8.39 18.93 -9.40
CA LYS A 408 7.55 20.13 -9.24
C LYS A 408 8.00 20.99 -8.05
N ALA A 409 8.42 20.38 -6.95
CA ALA A 409 8.87 21.09 -5.76
C ALA A 409 10.32 21.61 -5.84
N ILE A 410 11.17 20.99 -6.65
CA ILE A 410 12.59 21.33 -6.83
C ILE A 410 12.90 21.46 -8.34
N PRO A 411 12.52 22.58 -8.97
CA PRO A 411 12.68 22.74 -10.41
C PRO A 411 14.11 23.14 -10.83
N ASN A 412 14.94 23.64 -9.90
CA ASN A 412 16.22 24.30 -10.20
C ASN A 412 17.48 23.47 -9.84
N VAL A 413 17.33 22.29 -9.23
CA VAL A 413 18.44 21.37 -8.92
C VAL A 413 18.30 20.09 -9.74
N PRO A 414 19.35 19.62 -10.44
CA PRO A 414 19.29 18.38 -11.20
C PRO A 414 18.96 17.16 -10.34
N PHE A 415 18.19 16.21 -10.87
CA PHE A 415 17.95 14.91 -10.20
C PHE A 415 18.83 13.84 -10.81
N GLN A 416 19.34 12.99 -9.93
CA GLN A 416 20.23 11.89 -10.29
C GLN A 416 19.60 10.55 -9.91
N CYS A 417 19.95 9.50 -10.63
CA CYS A 417 19.60 8.14 -10.24
C CYS A 417 20.75 7.16 -10.46
N ILE A 418 20.82 6.13 -9.63
CA ILE A 418 21.67 4.97 -9.87
C ILE A 418 20.95 4.00 -10.81
N PHE A 419 21.53 3.79 -11.99
CA PHE A 419 20.97 3.06 -13.10
C PHE A 419 21.87 1.88 -13.50
N ARG A 420 21.32 0.67 -13.64
CA ARG A 420 22.05 -0.47 -14.19
C ARG A 420 21.87 -0.50 -15.70
N GLY A 421 22.95 -0.33 -16.46
CA GLY A 421 22.88 -0.07 -17.91
C GLY A 421 21.93 -0.99 -18.68
N ALA A 422 22.01 -2.31 -18.47
CA ALA A 422 21.19 -3.30 -19.18
C ALA A 422 19.91 -3.75 -18.44
N ASN A 423 19.68 -3.29 -17.21
CA ASN A 423 18.63 -3.82 -16.32
C ASN A 423 17.75 -2.74 -15.66
N ALA A 424 18.05 -1.46 -15.91
CA ALA A 424 17.46 -0.32 -15.21
C ALA A 424 17.55 -0.48 -13.68
N PHE A 425 16.42 -0.70 -12.99
CA PHE A 425 16.37 -0.93 -11.54
C PHE A 425 16.02 -2.38 -11.17
N GLY A 426 15.74 -3.23 -12.16
CA GLY A 426 15.31 -4.60 -11.94
C GLY A 426 16.45 -5.56 -11.57
N TYR A 427 16.06 -6.77 -11.17
CA TYR A 427 16.97 -7.89 -10.91
C TYR A 427 17.04 -8.90 -12.07
N SER A 428 16.19 -8.73 -13.08
CA SER A 428 16.12 -9.58 -14.28
C SER A 428 16.65 -8.84 -15.50
N ASN A 429 16.93 -9.57 -16.57
CA ASN A 429 17.30 -8.99 -17.87
C ASN A 429 16.05 -8.54 -18.63
N PHE A 430 16.17 -7.40 -19.32
CA PHE A 430 15.10 -6.84 -20.13
C PHE A 430 15.56 -6.72 -21.59
N PRO A 431 14.63 -6.82 -22.56
CA PRO A 431 14.94 -6.53 -23.94
C PRO A 431 15.27 -5.04 -24.13
N ASP A 432 16.02 -4.73 -25.18
CA ASP A 432 16.58 -3.39 -25.38
C ASP A 432 15.52 -2.29 -25.48
N ASN A 433 14.41 -2.60 -26.17
CA ASN A 433 13.31 -1.66 -26.35
C ASN A 433 12.68 -1.24 -25.01
N TYR A 434 12.66 -2.14 -24.02
CA TYR A 434 12.20 -1.83 -22.67
C TYR A 434 13.11 -0.81 -21.98
N ILE A 435 14.44 -1.01 -22.05
CA ILE A 435 15.40 -0.11 -21.39
C ILE A 435 15.39 1.27 -22.04
N ARG A 436 15.33 1.35 -23.37
CA ARG A 436 15.24 2.63 -24.10
C ARG A 436 13.96 3.40 -23.75
N GLU A 437 12.81 2.73 -23.73
CA GLU A 437 11.54 3.37 -23.35
C GLU A 437 11.54 3.81 -21.87
N PHE A 438 12.16 3.03 -20.99
CA PHE A 438 12.33 3.40 -19.58
C PHE A 438 13.16 4.69 -19.43
N CYS A 439 14.32 4.78 -20.08
CA CYS A 439 15.17 5.97 -20.05
C CYS A 439 14.42 7.21 -20.55
N LYS A 440 13.71 7.08 -21.68
CA LYS A 440 12.89 8.14 -22.27
C LYS A 440 11.83 8.64 -21.30
N LEU A 441 11.04 7.75 -20.69
CA LEU A 441 10.01 8.15 -19.71
C LEU A 441 10.62 8.73 -18.44
N ALA A 442 11.77 8.24 -17.98
CA ALA A 442 12.47 8.78 -16.82
C ALA A 442 12.90 10.24 -17.06
N VAL A 443 13.49 10.55 -18.21
CA VAL A 443 13.83 11.93 -18.59
C VAL A 443 12.58 12.81 -18.67
N GLN A 444 11.53 12.34 -19.36
CA GLN A 444 10.26 13.07 -19.46
C GLN A 444 9.58 13.32 -18.12
N SER A 445 9.78 12.44 -17.14
CA SER A 445 9.24 12.58 -15.77
C SER A 445 10.10 13.47 -14.87
N GLY A 446 11.25 13.95 -15.37
CA GLY A 446 12.11 14.92 -14.68
C GLY A 446 13.41 14.35 -14.10
N MET A 447 13.88 13.18 -14.54
CA MET A 447 15.22 12.69 -14.24
C MET A 447 16.27 13.32 -15.16
N ASP A 448 17.39 13.76 -14.60
CA ASP A 448 18.41 14.50 -15.37
C ASP A 448 19.68 13.69 -15.59
N ILE A 449 20.21 13.09 -14.52
CA ILE A 449 21.52 12.43 -14.50
C ILE A 449 21.34 10.94 -14.22
N PHE A 450 21.86 10.10 -15.12
CA PHE A 450 21.86 8.66 -14.96
C PHE A 450 23.28 8.22 -14.66
N ARG A 451 23.47 7.72 -13.45
CA ARG A 451 24.70 7.10 -12.99
C ARG A 451 24.69 5.63 -13.38
N ILE A 452 25.30 5.34 -14.52
CA ILE A 452 25.25 4.05 -15.22
C ILE A 452 26.37 3.16 -14.68
N MET A 453 25.99 2.04 -14.09
CA MET A 453 26.93 1.02 -13.61
C MET A 453 26.53 -0.38 -14.07
N ASP A 454 27.49 -1.31 -13.99
CA ASP A 454 27.28 -2.74 -14.18
C ASP A 454 27.86 -3.49 -12.99
N CYS A 455 27.20 -4.55 -12.52
CA CYS A 455 27.63 -5.28 -11.31
C CYS A 455 28.94 -6.06 -11.48
N LEU A 456 29.45 -6.19 -12.71
CA LEU A 456 30.69 -6.86 -13.07
C LEU A 456 31.62 -5.95 -13.90
N ASN A 457 31.33 -4.64 -14.01
CA ASN A 457 31.97 -3.71 -14.97
C ASN A 457 31.97 -4.26 -16.42
N TYR A 458 30.95 -5.03 -16.80
CA TYR A 458 30.87 -5.62 -18.13
C TYR A 458 30.59 -4.54 -19.20
N ILE A 459 31.62 -4.21 -19.98
CA ILE A 459 31.63 -3.08 -20.93
C ILE A 459 30.41 -3.07 -21.89
N PRO A 460 30.00 -4.19 -22.52
CA PRO A 460 28.83 -4.19 -23.41
C PRO A 460 27.53 -3.74 -22.73
N ASN A 461 27.34 -4.05 -21.44
CA ASN A 461 26.18 -3.57 -20.68
C ASN A 461 26.28 -2.07 -20.39
N LEU A 462 27.49 -1.58 -20.09
CA LEU A 462 27.76 -0.17 -19.83
C LEU A 462 27.52 0.67 -21.09
N ILE A 463 28.09 0.26 -22.23
CA ILE A 463 27.93 0.96 -23.52
C ILE A 463 26.44 1.04 -23.91
N PHE A 464 25.71 -0.08 -23.84
CA PHE A 464 24.28 -0.07 -24.14
C PHE A 464 23.50 0.90 -23.25
N GLY A 465 23.82 0.95 -21.94
CA GLY A 465 23.21 1.91 -21.02
C GLY A 465 23.53 3.36 -21.39
N ILE A 466 24.79 3.64 -21.73
CA ILE A 466 25.27 4.97 -22.15
C ILE A 466 24.50 5.44 -23.39
N GLU A 467 24.37 4.59 -24.40
CA GLU A 467 23.60 4.87 -25.61
C GLU A 467 22.13 5.13 -25.30
N ALA A 468 21.48 4.26 -24.53
CA ALA A 468 20.06 4.37 -24.21
C ALA A 468 19.71 5.65 -23.43
N VAL A 469 20.58 6.07 -22.50
CA VAL A 469 20.42 7.34 -21.77
C VAL A 469 20.72 8.54 -22.67
N GLY A 470 21.78 8.46 -23.47
CA GLY A 470 22.16 9.53 -24.39
C GLY A 470 21.06 9.84 -25.41
N GLU A 471 20.46 8.80 -26.00
CA GLU A 471 19.31 8.92 -26.90
C GLU A 471 18.07 9.52 -26.23
N ALA A 472 17.87 9.25 -24.94
CA ALA A 472 16.79 9.85 -24.15
C ALA A 472 17.04 11.33 -23.80
N GLY A 473 18.23 11.86 -24.05
CA GLY A 473 18.62 13.24 -23.72
C GLY A 473 19.12 13.44 -22.28
N GLY A 474 19.38 12.36 -21.54
CA GLY A 474 19.88 12.42 -20.16
C GLY A 474 21.39 12.69 -20.08
N VAL A 475 21.84 13.18 -18.93
CA VAL A 475 23.27 13.27 -18.61
C VAL A 475 23.80 11.88 -18.26
N VAL A 476 24.64 11.35 -19.14
CA VAL A 476 25.39 10.11 -18.93
C VAL A 476 26.54 10.31 -17.95
N GLU A 477 26.40 9.78 -16.73
CA GLU A 477 27.49 9.59 -15.77
C GLU A 477 27.86 8.12 -15.71
N ALA A 478 29.04 7.73 -16.20
CA ALA A 478 29.48 6.34 -16.13
C ALA A 478 30.19 6.07 -14.81
N ALA A 479 29.74 5.04 -14.10
CA ALA A 479 30.23 4.67 -12.78
C ALA A 479 31.01 3.36 -12.84
N ILE A 480 32.27 3.42 -12.42
CA ILE A 480 33.14 2.26 -12.28
C ILE A 480 32.96 1.69 -10.88
N ALA A 481 32.56 0.42 -10.77
CA ALA A 481 32.56 -0.28 -9.49
C ALA A 481 33.99 -0.71 -9.15
N TYR A 482 34.51 -0.20 -8.03
CA TYR A 482 35.87 -0.49 -7.58
C TYR A 482 35.90 -1.70 -6.63
N THR A 483 36.84 -2.61 -6.84
CA THR A 483 37.20 -3.73 -5.96
C THR A 483 38.73 -3.91 -5.91
N GLY A 484 39.23 -4.62 -4.90
CA GLY A 484 40.66 -4.87 -4.71
C GLY A 484 41.43 -3.65 -4.18
N ASP A 485 42.74 -3.66 -4.35
CA ASP A 485 43.65 -2.61 -3.89
C ASP A 485 44.69 -2.30 -4.96
N VAL A 486 44.56 -1.15 -5.62
CA VAL A 486 45.50 -0.70 -6.66
C VAL A 486 46.89 -0.34 -6.12
N THR A 487 47.02 -0.15 -4.81
CA THR A 487 48.34 0.10 -4.18
C THR A 487 49.09 -1.18 -3.90
N ASN A 488 48.38 -2.31 -3.86
CA ASN A 488 49.00 -3.61 -3.78
C ASN A 488 49.67 -3.93 -5.12
N LYS A 489 51.00 -3.76 -5.16
CA LYS A 489 51.82 -4.06 -6.34
C LYS A 489 51.77 -5.53 -6.79
N ASN A 490 51.31 -6.43 -5.92
CA ASN A 490 51.14 -7.85 -6.23
C ASN A 490 49.75 -8.17 -6.80
N ALA A 491 48.85 -7.18 -6.95
CA ALA A 491 47.53 -7.40 -7.52
C ALA A 491 47.63 -7.71 -9.03
N THR A 492 47.19 -8.91 -9.43
CA THR A 492 47.27 -9.38 -10.82
C THR A 492 46.02 -9.10 -11.66
N ARG A 493 44.87 -8.85 -10.99
CA ARG A 493 43.57 -8.61 -11.64
C ARG A 493 43.22 -7.13 -11.64
N TYR A 494 42.53 -6.66 -10.60
CA TYR A 494 42.03 -5.28 -10.47
C TYR A 494 43.14 -4.26 -10.10
N ASN A 495 44.16 -4.16 -10.94
CA ASN A 495 45.24 -3.19 -10.82
C ASN A 495 44.90 -1.86 -11.53
N LEU A 496 45.83 -0.91 -11.48
CA LEU A 496 45.66 0.41 -12.10
C LEU A 496 45.36 0.32 -13.61
N ALA A 497 46.06 -0.57 -14.33
CA ALA A 497 45.91 -0.72 -15.78
C ALA A 497 44.52 -1.20 -16.18
N TYR A 498 43.92 -2.12 -15.40
CA TYR A 498 42.53 -2.56 -15.59
C TYR A 498 41.57 -1.36 -15.60
N TYR A 499 41.67 -0.49 -14.58
CA TYR A 499 40.79 0.66 -14.47
C TYR A 499 41.04 1.71 -15.56
N MET A 500 42.29 1.97 -15.96
CA MET A 500 42.58 2.91 -17.06
C MET A 500 42.02 2.43 -18.40
N ASN A 501 42.11 1.13 -18.67
CA ASN A 501 41.51 0.55 -19.88
C ASN A 501 39.99 0.71 -19.86
N LEU A 502 39.34 0.41 -18.74
CA LEU A 502 37.90 0.61 -18.58
C LEU A 502 37.50 2.08 -18.79
N VAL A 503 38.22 3.02 -18.18
CA VAL A 503 37.98 4.46 -18.36
C VAL A 503 38.12 4.85 -19.83
N SER A 504 39.15 4.38 -20.53
CA SER A 504 39.34 4.67 -21.96
C SER A 504 38.15 4.23 -22.80
N GLU A 505 37.62 3.04 -22.56
CA GLU A 505 36.44 2.53 -23.27
C GLU A 505 35.17 3.34 -22.96
N LEU A 506 34.96 3.73 -21.71
CA LEU A 506 33.82 4.58 -21.32
C LEU A 506 33.91 5.98 -21.93
N VAL A 507 35.11 6.56 -21.99
CA VAL A 507 35.35 7.85 -22.66
C VAL A 507 35.04 7.77 -24.15
N LYS A 508 35.49 6.71 -24.83
CA LYS A 508 35.16 6.48 -26.26
C LYS A 508 33.66 6.34 -26.49
N ALA A 509 32.93 5.79 -25.52
CA ALA A 509 31.47 5.68 -25.57
C ALA A 509 30.72 7.01 -25.36
N GLY A 510 31.42 8.13 -25.14
CA GLY A 510 30.81 9.47 -25.12
C GLY A 510 30.18 9.85 -23.78
N ILE A 511 30.72 9.38 -22.66
CA ILE A 511 30.25 9.77 -21.32
C ILE A 511 30.44 11.27 -21.08
N HIS A 512 29.52 11.88 -20.31
CA HIS A 512 29.65 13.28 -19.91
C HIS A 512 30.50 13.42 -18.65
N ILE A 513 30.36 12.47 -17.74
CA ILE A 513 30.92 12.48 -16.39
C ILE A 513 31.40 11.06 -16.04
N LEU A 514 32.53 10.96 -15.35
CA LEU A 514 33.06 9.71 -14.81
C LEU A 514 32.94 9.72 -13.29
N GLU A 515 32.40 8.65 -12.72
CA GLU A 515 32.35 8.42 -11.29
C GLU A 515 33.11 7.14 -10.95
N ALA A 516 33.86 7.18 -9.85
CA ALA A 516 34.41 5.99 -9.23
C ALA A 516 33.55 5.64 -8.01
N LYS A 517 32.83 4.51 -8.07
CA LYS A 517 31.94 4.05 -7.01
C LYS A 517 32.65 3.06 -6.08
N ARG A 518 32.85 3.44 -4.82
CA ARG A 518 33.43 2.56 -3.77
C ARG A 518 32.70 2.70 -2.43
N GLY A 519 32.72 1.63 -1.63
CA GLY A 519 32.30 1.63 -0.22
C GLY A 519 33.42 1.92 0.79
N GLN A 520 34.58 2.41 0.33
CA GLN A 520 35.82 2.65 1.09
C GLN A 520 36.57 3.84 0.43
N PRO A 521 37.55 4.48 1.11
CA PRO A 521 38.31 5.62 0.56
C PRO A 521 39.20 5.26 -0.63
N PHE A 522 39.18 6.01 -1.72
CA PHE A 522 40.06 5.78 -2.88
C PHE A 522 41.53 6.12 -2.61
N HIS A 523 42.47 5.33 -3.16
CA HIS A 523 43.89 5.66 -3.18
C HIS A 523 44.22 6.69 -4.28
N VAL A 524 45.14 7.60 -3.95
CA VAL A 524 45.52 8.77 -4.78
C VAL A 524 46.08 8.35 -6.15
N ASP A 525 46.67 7.15 -6.28
CA ASP A 525 47.27 6.67 -7.53
C ASP A 525 46.24 6.33 -8.63
N LEU A 526 45.07 5.78 -8.26
CA LEU A 526 43.97 5.58 -9.21
C LEU A 526 43.49 6.92 -9.76
N ILE A 527 43.43 7.90 -8.86
CA ILE A 527 42.96 9.23 -9.16
C ILE A 527 43.94 9.98 -10.09
N LEU A 528 45.23 9.94 -9.77
CA LEU A 528 46.30 10.52 -10.58
C LEU A 528 46.36 9.89 -11.97
N GLY A 529 46.18 8.56 -12.07
CA GLY A 529 46.14 7.86 -13.36
C GLY A 529 45.00 8.32 -14.26
N ILE A 530 43.79 8.52 -13.70
CA ILE A 530 42.62 9.02 -14.45
C ILE A 530 42.86 10.47 -14.92
N GLN A 531 43.54 11.27 -14.11
CA GLN A 531 43.90 12.65 -14.43
C GLN A 531 44.88 12.77 -15.62
N ILE A 532 45.82 11.83 -15.75
CA ILE A 532 46.76 11.77 -16.87
C ILE A 532 46.03 11.55 -18.21
N CYS A 533 44.87 10.89 -18.20
CA CYS A 533 44.01 10.72 -19.38
C CYS A 533 43.21 11.98 -19.78
N ARG A 534 43.48 13.15 -19.15
CA ARG A 534 42.82 14.46 -19.42
C ARG A 534 41.29 14.46 -19.23
N PHE A 535 40.76 13.49 -18.49
CA PHE A 535 39.35 13.45 -18.07
C PHE A 535 39.26 13.70 -16.56
N LYS A 536 38.20 14.37 -16.14
CA LYS A 536 37.96 14.67 -14.74
C LYS A 536 36.84 13.77 -14.16
N PHE A 537 36.88 13.49 -12.86
CA PHE A 537 36.12 12.42 -12.21
C PHE A 537 35.52 12.86 -10.85
N ILE A 538 34.56 12.07 -10.35
CA ILE A 538 33.81 12.27 -9.10
C ILE A 538 34.11 11.11 -8.13
N LEU A 539 34.29 11.41 -6.83
CA LEU A 539 34.63 10.44 -5.79
C LEU A 539 33.50 10.27 -4.77
N THR A 540 33.27 9.06 -4.29
CA THR A 540 32.33 8.80 -3.17
C THR A 540 32.93 9.09 -1.78
N THR A 541 34.20 9.49 -1.70
CA THR A 541 34.92 9.74 -0.44
C THR A 541 35.81 10.97 -0.52
N GLN A 542 35.89 11.76 0.55
CA GLN A 542 36.73 12.96 0.62
C GLN A 542 38.21 12.66 0.35
N ARG A 543 38.78 13.29 -0.68
CA ARG A 543 40.23 13.56 -0.78
C ARG A 543 40.48 14.83 -1.61
N GLU A 544 40.79 15.91 -0.91
CA GLU A 544 41.06 17.26 -1.42
C GLU A 544 42.25 17.35 -2.40
N GLN A 545 43.24 16.46 -2.25
CA GLN A 545 44.55 16.60 -2.90
C GLN A 545 44.56 16.19 -4.39
N ALA A 546 43.50 15.56 -4.89
CA ALA A 546 43.57 14.82 -6.14
C ALA A 546 42.66 15.39 -7.26
N GLY A 547 41.97 16.51 -7.03
CA GLY A 547 41.32 17.29 -8.11
C GLY A 547 40.01 16.71 -8.70
N ALA A 548 39.18 16.07 -7.88
CA ALA A 548 37.81 15.70 -8.25
C ALA A 548 36.93 16.95 -8.52
N ASP A 549 35.87 16.81 -9.35
CA ASP A 549 34.89 17.89 -9.61
C ASP A 549 33.60 17.78 -8.78
N GLY A 550 33.44 16.68 -8.02
CA GLY A 550 32.28 16.46 -7.16
C GLY A 550 32.52 15.31 -6.17
N VAL A 551 31.78 15.32 -5.06
CA VAL A 551 31.84 14.29 -4.01
C VAL A 551 30.45 14.04 -3.44
N ASP A 552 30.02 12.78 -3.33
CA ASP A 552 28.74 12.44 -2.69
C ASP A 552 28.86 12.54 -1.14
N GLY A 553 27.81 13.04 -0.47
CA GLY A 553 27.85 13.37 0.96
C GLY A 553 26.46 13.62 1.54
N ALA A 554 26.29 13.17 2.78
CA ALA A 554 25.02 13.03 3.46
C ALA A 554 24.78 14.17 4.41
N ILE A 555 23.56 14.70 4.48
CA ILE A 555 23.24 15.57 5.61
C ILE A 555 23.55 14.85 6.93
N ASP A 556 24.07 15.59 7.91
CA ASP A 556 24.88 15.05 9.00
C ASP A 556 24.15 13.95 9.80
N SER A 557 22.88 14.19 10.13
CA SER A 557 21.98 13.26 10.79
C SER A 557 21.64 12.01 9.98
N MET A 558 21.99 11.96 8.70
CA MET A 558 21.79 10.86 7.77
C MET A 558 23.12 10.28 7.24
N SER A 559 24.24 10.71 7.83
CA SER A 559 25.61 10.40 7.40
C SER A 559 26.30 9.33 8.22
N GLY A 560 27.45 8.86 7.73
CA GLY A 560 28.36 7.98 8.45
C GLY A 560 27.99 6.49 8.43
N MET A 561 28.86 5.67 9.04
CA MET A 561 28.76 4.20 9.07
C MET A 561 28.73 3.60 7.65
N THR A 562 27.56 3.15 7.19
CA THR A 562 27.33 2.59 5.85
C THR A 562 26.74 3.62 4.87
N SER A 563 26.44 4.82 5.35
CA SER A 563 26.06 5.99 4.55
C SER A 563 27.30 6.75 4.08
N GLN A 564 27.12 7.79 3.27
CA GLN A 564 28.21 8.65 2.82
C GLN A 564 28.75 9.52 3.97
N PRO A 565 29.91 10.18 3.77
CA PRO A 565 30.44 11.16 4.72
C PRO A 565 29.49 12.34 4.97
N SER A 566 29.63 13.01 6.11
CA SER A 566 28.84 14.20 6.48
C SER A 566 29.09 15.36 5.52
N LEU A 567 28.00 15.86 4.95
CA LEU A 567 27.94 17.06 4.12
C LEU A 567 28.45 18.28 4.93
N GLY A 568 27.92 18.52 6.12
CA GLY A 568 28.32 19.66 6.94
C GLY A 568 29.82 19.64 7.24
N ALA A 569 30.36 18.45 7.55
CA ALA A 569 31.79 18.25 7.73
C ALA A 569 32.59 18.51 6.45
N ILE A 570 32.10 18.05 5.28
CA ILE A 570 32.73 18.34 3.98
C ILE A 570 32.78 19.83 3.72
N VAL A 571 31.64 20.52 3.79
CA VAL A 571 31.57 21.95 3.48
C VAL A 571 32.46 22.75 4.43
N ARG A 572 32.46 22.40 5.73
CA ARG A 572 33.29 23.07 6.73
C ARG A 572 34.79 22.80 6.54
N SER A 573 35.21 21.60 6.12
CA SER A 573 36.62 21.30 5.87
C SER A 573 37.17 22.14 4.70
N MET A 574 36.33 22.42 3.71
CA MET A 574 36.71 23.14 2.49
C MET A 574 36.67 24.67 2.60
N GLU A 575 35.97 25.23 3.61
CA GLU A 575 35.58 26.65 3.66
C GLU A 575 36.76 27.64 3.58
N ASN A 576 37.91 27.28 4.17
CA ASN A 576 39.12 28.11 4.16
C ASN A 576 40.19 27.62 3.16
N THR A 577 39.77 26.88 2.14
CA THR A 577 40.65 26.39 1.07
C THR A 577 40.30 27.06 -0.26
N PRO A 578 41.20 27.04 -1.27
CA PRO A 578 40.87 27.50 -2.63
C PRO A 578 39.72 26.71 -3.31
N LYS A 579 39.27 25.61 -2.69
CA LYS A 579 38.23 24.71 -3.20
C LYS A 579 36.94 24.79 -2.37
N ALA A 580 36.67 25.94 -1.75
CA ALA A 580 35.45 26.17 -0.99
C ALA A 580 34.20 25.86 -1.85
N THR A 581 33.24 25.13 -1.28
CA THR A 581 32.07 24.63 -2.01
C THR A 581 31.05 25.72 -2.38
N GLY A 582 31.10 26.87 -1.68
CA GLY A 582 30.12 27.95 -1.83
C GLY A 582 28.75 27.67 -1.19
N LEU A 583 28.58 26.54 -0.51
CA LEU A 583 27.32 26.16 0.12
C LEU A 583 27.17 26.78 1.51
N ASN A 584 25.95 27.22 1.83
CA ASN A 584 25.68 27.92 3.08
C ASN A 584 25.51 26.92 4.25
N LEU A 585 26.46 26.93 5.19
CA LEU A 585 26.42 26.07 6.39
C LEU A 585 25.17 26.29 7.26
N GLY A 586 24.63 27.52 7.33
CA GLY A 586 23.39 27.79 8.04
C GLY A 586 22.17 27.11 7.40
N ALA A 587 22.10 27.08 6.07
CA ALA A 587 21.08 26.35 5.32
C ALA A 587 21.22 24.83 5.52
N ILE A 588 22.45 24.31 5.48
CA ILE A 588 22.75 22.91 5.77
C ILE A 588 22.32 22.56 7.20
N SER A 589 22.65 23.39 8.18
CA SER A 589 22.25 23.15 9.58
C SER A 589 20.72 23.09 9.73
N LYS A 590 19.96 24.01 9.14
CA LYS A 590 18.47 23.95 9.16
C LYS A 590 17.92 22.69 8.49
N TYR A 591 18.54 22.28 7.37
CA TYR A 591 18.20 21.01 6.71
C TYR A 591 18.51 19.81 7.60
N ASN A 592 19.62 19.84 8.34
CA ASN A 592 20.00 18.80 9.29
C ASN A 592 18.99 18.65 10.43
N HIS A 593 18.57 19.75 11.06
CA HIS A 593 17.61 19.73 12.17
C HIS A 593 16.29 19.04 11.77
N TYR A 594 15.80 19.31 10.55
CA TYR A 594 14.63 18.61 10.01
C TYR A 594 14.85 17.10 9.97
N TRP A 595 16.00 16.65 9.46
CA TRP A 595 16.31 15.23 9.34
C TRP A 595 16.60 14.55 10.67
N GLU A 596 17.18 15.23 11.66
CA GLU A 596 17.33 14.71 13.02
C GLU A 596 15.97 14.36 13.64
N GLN A 597 14.99 15.25 13.49
CA GLN A 597 13.64 15.00 13.97
C GLN A 597 12.93 13.93 13.13
N THR A 598 13.03 14.01 11.80
CA THR A 598 12.36 13.10 10.86
C THR A 598 12.89 11.67 10.96
N ARG A 599 14.20 11.47 11.14
CA ARG A 599 14.83 10.15 11.28
C ARG A 599 14.23 9.36 12.46
N ARG A 600 13.79 10.04 13.52
CA ARG A 600 13.13 9.42 14.69
C ARG A 600 11.77 8.78 14.35
N LEU A 601 11.12 9.20 13.25
CA LEU A 601 9.89 8.56 12.75
C LEU A 601 10.17 7.15 12.21
N TYR A 602 11.43 6.88 11.82
CA TYR A 602 11.88 5.65 11.18
C TYR A 602 12.68 4.74 12.12
N ALA A 603 12.63 4.98 13.44
CA ALA A 603 13.44 4.27 14.45
C ALA A 603 13.35 2.74 14.35
N ASN A 604 12.18 2.20 13.97
CA ASN A 604 11.96 0.77 13.78
C ASN A 604 12.79 0.12 12.66
N PHE A 605 13.37 0.93 11.78
CA PHE A 605 14.18 0.49 10.63
C PHE A 605 15.66 0.82 10.81
N GLU A 606 16.07 1.32 11.99
CA GLU A 606 17.47 1.55 12.27
C GLU A 606 18.26 0.25 12.39
N CYS A 607 19.46 0.25 11.82
CA CYS A 607 20.42 -0.84 11.96
C CYS A 607 21.41 -0.61 13.11
N THR A 608 21.27 0.50 13.85
CA THR A 608 22.20 0.95 14.88
C THR A 608 22.25 0.07 16.12
N ASP A 609 21.29 -0.82 16.31
CA ASP A 609 21.34 -1.80 17.40
C ASP A 609 22.45 -2.83 17.19
N THR A 610 22.68 -3.24 15.94
CA THR A 610 23.74 -4.18 15.60
C THR A 610 25.00 -3.50 15.06
N LEU A 611 24.88 -2.31 14.46
CA LEU A 611 25.99 -1.57 13.87
C LEU A 611 26.05 -0.12 14.40
N LYS A 612 26.81 0.10 15.47
CA LYS A 612 26.93 1.41 16.15
C LYS A 612 28.02 2.33 15.58
N SER A 613 28.93 1.78 14.77
CA SER A 613 30.08 2.48 14.20
C SER A 613 30.49 1.86 12.87
N GLY A 614 31.41 2.52 12.16
CA GLY A 614 32.12 1.86 11.05
C GLY A 614 32.96 0.68 11.55
N SER A 615 33.26 -0.27 10.66
CA SER A 615 34.18 -1.39 10.90
C SER A 615 35.26 -1.43 9.82
N SER A 616 36.51 -1.67 10.23
CA SER A 616 37.66 -1.90 9.35
C SER A 616 37.65 -3.27 8.69
N ASP A 617 36.86 -4.23 9.20
CA ASP A 617 36.80 -5.61 8.67
C ASP A 617 36.32 -5.63 7.21
N VAL A 618 35.69 -4.53 6.76
CA VAL A 618 35.32 -4.31 5.36
C VAL A 618 36.50 -4.45 4.41
N PHE A 619 37.75 -4.18 4.84
CA PHE A 619 38.95 -4.36 4.03
C PHE A 619 39.30 -5.84 3.82
N GLU A 620 38.83 -6.73 4.68
CA GLU A 620 39.01 -8.18 4.54
C GLU A 620 37.89 -8.77 3.69
N HIS A 621 36.63 -8.60 4.11
CA HIS A 621 35.50 -9.29 3.50
C HIS A 621 34.92 -8.57 2.27
N ASN A 622 35.21 -7.27 2.10
CA ASN A 622 34.76 -6.46 0.95
C ASN A 622 33.23 -6.54 0.70
N ILE A 623 32.45 -6.56 1.79
CA ILE A 623 30.97 -6.60 1.73
C ILE A 623 30.47 -5.15 1.59
N PRO A 624 29.68 -4.82 0.55
CA PRO A 624 29.07 -3.50 0.43
C PRO A 624 28.12 -3.17 1.59
N GLY A 625 27.99 -1.91 1.98
CA GLY A 625 27.20 -1.49 3.15
C GLY A 625 25.77 -2.07 3.19
N GLY A 626 24.97 -1.87 2.14
CA GLY A 626 23.61 -2.42 2.07
C GLY A 626 23.56 -3.95 2.02
N GLN A 627 24.60 -4.61 1.53
CA GLN A 627 24.70 -6.08 1.56
C GLN A 627 25.02 -6.56 2.98
N TYR A 628 25.83 -5.84 3.74
CA TYR A 628 26.21 -6.22 5.11
C TYR A 628 24.99 -6.31 6.03
N THR A 629 24.15 -5.26 6.03
CA THR A 629 22.93 -5.25 6.83
C THR A 629 21.95 -6.32 6.38
N ASN A 630 21.75 -6.49 5.06
CA ASN A 630 20.92 -7.56 4.50
C ASN A 630 21.40 -8.96 4.90
N LEU A 631 22.72 -9.20 4.84
CA LEU A 631 23.32 -10.48 5.20
C LEU A 631 23.13 -10.79 6.68
N GLN A 632 23.14 -9.78 7.53
CA GLN A 632 22.86 -9.92 8.96
C GLN A 632 21.40 -10.34 9.22
N PHE A 633 20.43 -9.69 8.56
CA PHE A 633 19.01 -10.08 8.66
C PHE A 633 18.76 -11.51 8.15
N GLN A 634 19.40 -11.87 7.03
CA GLN A 634 19.29 -13.22 6.46
C GLN A 634 19.91 -14.26 7.39
N SER A 635 21.09 -13.98 7.96
CA SER A 635 21.76 -14.85 8.92
C SER A 635 20.87 -15.10 10.14
N HIS A 636 20.18 -14.10 10.66
CA HIS A 636 19.20 -14.30 11.74
C HIS A 636 18.04 -15.20 11.32
N SER A 637 17.51 -15.04 10.10
CA SER A 637 16.40 -15.87 9.59
C SER A 637 16.81 -17.33 9.39
N LEU A 638 18.11 -17.59 9.18
CA LEU A 638 18.70 -18.91 9.00
C LEU A 638 19.31 -19.50 10.29
N ASN A 639 19.11 -18.86 11.45
CA ASN A 639 19.72 -19.23 12.73
C ASN A 639 21.26 -19.26 12.71
N LEU A 640 21.88 -18.37 11.92
CA LEU A 640 23.33 -18.16 11.81
C LEU A 640 23.79 -16.86 12.47
N ALA A 641 22.92 -16.16 13.21
CA ALA A 641 23.25 -14.86 13.82
C ALA A 641 24.50 -14.92 14.71
N ASP A 642 24.60 -15.94 15.56
CA ASP A 642 25.76 -16.15 16.45
C ASP A 642 27.05 -16.49 15.69
N GLN A 643 26.93 -16.92 14.42
CA GLN A 643 28.03 -17.25 13.53
C GLN A 643 28.29 -16.17 12.48
N PHE A 644 27.75 -14.96 12.65
CA PHE A 644 27.88 -13.89 11.67
C PHE A 644 29.34 -13.54 11.30
N PRO A 645 30.32 -13.51 12.24
CA PRO A 645 31.72 -13.35 11.88
C PRO A 645 32.24 -14.43 10.91
N LEU A 646 31.79 -15.69 11.09
CA LEU A 646 32.12 -16.77 10.17
C LEU A 646 31.42 -16.60 8.81
N VAL A 647 30.19 -16.10 8.78
CA VAL A 647 29.50 -15.72 7.52
C VAL A 647 30.29 -14.65 6.77
N CYS A 648 30.81 -13.62 7.45
CA CYS A 648 31.66 -12.59 6.85
C CYS A 648 32.98 -13.18 6.29
N LYS A 649 33.61 -14.10 7.03
CA LYS A 649 34.81 -14.80 6.55
C LYS A 649 34.53 -15.68 5.33
N ASN A 650 33.42 -16.41 5.35
CA ASN A 650 32.98 -17.23 4.22
C ASN A 650 32.53 -16.39 3.03
N TYR A 651 32.16 -15.11 3.23
CA TYR A 651 31.90 -14.19 2.13
C TYR A 651 33.17 -13.89 1.31
N ALA A 652 34.31 -13.71 1.95
CA ALA A 652 35.59 -13.57 1.25
C ALA A 652 35.94 -14.84 0.45
N ARG A 653 35.79 -16.01 1.07
CA ARG A 653 36.03 -17.31 0.41
C ARG A 653 35.07 -17.57 -0.75
N ALA A 654 33.79 -17.24 -0.58
CA ALA A 654 32.80 -17.30 -1.65
C ALA A 654 33.18 -16.40 -2.83
N ASN A 655 33.73 -15.21 -2.57
CA ASN A 655 34.23 -14.32 -3.63
C ASN A 655 35.41 -14.95 -4.39
N GLU A 656 36.36 -15.57 -3.68
CA GLU A 656 37.46 -16.32 -4.30
C GLU A 656 36.94 -17.46 -5.18
N ALA A 657 36.00 -18.26 -4.65
CA ALA A 657 35.38 -19.37 -5.36
C ALA A 657 34.64 -18.95 -6.63
N LEU A 658 34.08 -17.74 -6.65
CA LEU A 658 33.40 -17.17 -7.81
C LEU A 658 34.36 -16.47 -8.79
N GLY A 659 35.67 -16.49 -8.52
CA GLY A 659 36.68 -15.94 -9.41
C GLY A 659 37.06 -14.49 -9.09
N ASP A 660 37.02 -14.10 -7.82
CA ASP A 660 37.28 -12.73 -7.33
C ASP A 660 36.56 -11.67 -8.16
N ILE A 661 35.28 -11.50 -7.89
CA ILE A 661 34.40 -10.66 -8.70
C ILE A 661 34.18 -9.28 -8.08
N ILE A 662 33.72 -8.35 -8.91
CA ILE A 662 33.14 -7.10 -8.45
C ILE A 662 31.83 -7.41 -7.70
N LYS A 663 31.66 -6.81 -6.52
CA LYS A 663 30.56 -7.10 -5.60
C LYS A 663 29.65 -5.89 -5.47
N VAL A 664 28.67 -5.80 -6.35
CA VAL A 664 27.59 -4.80 -6.30
C VAL A 664 26.29 -5.52 -6.63
N ALA A 665 25.16 -5.13 -6.06
CA ALA A 665 23.91 -5.84 -6.33
C ALA A 665 23.62 -5.91 -7.85
N PRO A 666 23.31 -7.10 -8.42
CA PRO A 666 23.04 -8.37 -7.74
C PRO A 666 24.26 -9.31 -7.49
N SER A 667 25.47 -9.05 -7.98
CA SER A 667 26.63 -9.94 -7.78
C SER A 667 27.01 -10.11 -6.30
N SER A 668 26.93 -9.04 -5.49
CA SER A 668 27.13 -9.12 -4.03
C SER A 668 26.15 -10.06 -3.32
N LYS A 669 24.93 -10.19 -3.87
CA LYS A 669 23.92 -11.13 -3.35
C LYS A 669 24.31 -12.57 -3.66
N ALA A 670 24.83 -12.84 -4.87
CA ALA A 670 25.30 -14.18 -5.22
C ALA A 670 26.43 -14.64 -4.29
N VAL A 671 27.39 -13.76 -4.00
CA VAL A 671 28.45 -14.02 -3.00
C VAL A 671 27.85 -14.24 -1.61
N GLY A 672 26.91 -13.40 -1.17
CA GLY A 672 26.29 -13.50 0.15
C GLY A 672 25.44 -14.75 0.37
N ASP A 673 24.69 -15.19 -0.65
CA ASP A 673 23.93 -16.43 -0.59
C ASP A 673 24.86 -17.65 -0.54
N LEU A 674 25.96 -17.63 -1.31
CA LEU A 674 26.97 -18.69 -1.27
C LEU A 674 27.68 -18.73 0.08
N ALA A 675 28.01 -17.57 0.66
CA ALA A 675 28.64 -17.48 1.97
C ALA A 675 27.78 -18.12 3.08
N GLN A 676 26.48 -17.81 3.11
CA GLN A 676 25.55 -18.42 4.06
C GLN A 676 25.41 -19.92 3.82
N PHE A 677 25.32 -20.34 2.55
CA PHE A 677 25.28 -21.76 2.19
C PHE A 677 26.52 -22.50 2.70
N MET A 678 27.72 -21.94 2.50
CA MET A 678 28.97 -22.51 2.97
C MET A 678 28.98 -22.63 4.51
N THR A 679 28.54 -21.60 5.22
CA THR A 679 28.44 -21.64 6.68
C THR A 679 27.47 -22.71 7.17
N GLN A 680 26.29 -22.86 6.54
CA GLN A 680 25.32 -23.89 6.92
C GLN A 680 25.82 -25.31 6.74
N HIS A 681 26.65 -25.55 5.72
CA HIS A 681 27.15 -26.88 5.38
C HIS A 681 28.55 -27.16 5.96
N GLY A 682 29.09 -26.25 6.79
CA GLY A 682 30.43 -26.41 7.38
C GLY A 682 31.57 -26.33 6.36
N ILE A 683 31.32 -25.80 5.16
CA ILE A 683 32.32 -25.71 4.08
C ILE A 683 33.30 -24.61 4.43
N SER A 684 34.58 -24.98 4.50
CA SER A 684 35.63 -24.13 5.06
C SER A 684 36.64 -23.60 4.04
N SER A 685 36.64 -24.14 2.82
CA SER A 685 37.54 -23.71 1.74
C SER A 685 36.89 -23.76 0.35
N THR A 686 37.49 -23.05 -0.60
CA THR A 686 37.07 -23.02 -2.01
C THR A 686 37.22 -24.40 -2.67
N GLU A 687 38.31 -25.11 -2.37
CA GLU A 687 38.60 -26.44 -2.90
C GLU A 687 37.62 -27.50 -2.39
N GLU A 688 37.13 -27.35 -1.17
CA GLU A 688 36.10 -28.21 -0.58
C GLU A 688 34.74 -28.01 -1.27
N LEU A 689 34.37 -26.74 -1.51
CA LEU A 689 33.17 -26.36 -2.26
C LEU A 689 33.23 -26.94 -3.67
N GLU A 690 34.34 -26.74 -4.38
CA GLU A 690 34.50 -27.18 -5.77
C GLU A 690 34.48 -28.71 -5.90
N ARG A 691 35.11 -29.44 -4.97
CA ARG A 691 35.10 -30.91 -4.98
C ARG A 691 33.69 -31.49 -4.93
N HIS A 692 32.80 -30.91 -4.12
CA HIS A 692 31.46 -31.46 -3.87
C HIS A 692 30.32 -30.67 -4.54
N ALA A 693 30.64 -29.66 -5.36
CA ALA A 693 29.65 -28.76 -5.97
C ALA A 693 28.55 -29.51 -6.75
N GLU A 694 28.88 -30.63 -7.38
CA GLU A 694 27.93 -31.49 -8.10
C GLU A 694 26.85 -32.12 -7.21
N HIS A 695 27.17 -32.36 -5.93
CA HIS A 695 26.24 -32.92 -4.95
C HIS A 695 25.41 -31.84 -4.23
N TYR A 696 25.82 -30.58 -4.32
CA TYR A 696 25.13 -29.48 -3.66
C TYR A 696 24.03 -28.84 -4.52
N ALA A 697 22.91 -28.50 -3.89
CA ALA A 697 21.88 -27.65 -4.46
C ALA A 697 22.22 -26.18 -4.17
N LEU A 698 23.17 -25.61 -4.91
CA LEU A 698 23.62 -24.24 -4.69
C LEU A 698 22.49 -23.21 -4.88
N PRO A 699 22.55 -22.05 -4.19
CA PRO A 699 21.55 -21.00 -4.29
C PRO A 699 21.29 -20.56 -5.73
N ARG A 700 20.03 -20.18 -6.03
CA ARG A 700 19.62 -19.79 -7.39
C ARG A 700 20.41 -18.59 -7.94
N SER A 701 20.80 -17.65 -7.09
CA SER A 701 21.63 -16.50 -7.47
C SER A 701 23.02 -16.90 -7.99
N VAL A 702 23.61 -17.94 -7.41
CA VAL A 702 24.89 -18.52 -7.84
C VAL A 702 24.73 -19.23 -9.18
N GLN A 703 23.64 -19.98 -9.35
CA GLN A 703 23.30 -20.58 -10.64
C GLN A 703 23.09 -19.52 -11.72
N ASP A 704 22.33 -18.46 -11.44
CA ASP A 704 22.07 -17.37 -12.38
C ASP A 704 23.36 -16.62 -12.77
N PHE A 705 24.30 -16.46 -11.83
CA PHE A 705 25.65 -15.95 -12.11
C PHE A 705 26.39 -16.85 -13.10
N PHE A 706 26.53 -18.15 -12.82
CA PHE A 706 27.22 -19.10 -13.70
C PHE A 706 26.51 -19.36 -15.03
N GLU A 707 25.17 -19.19 -15.09
CA GLU A 707 24.39 -19.22 -16.34
C GLU A 707 24.70 -17.99 -17.24
N GLY A 708 25.44 -16.99 -16.74
CA GLY A 708 25.79 -15.77 -17.48
C GLY A 708 24.72 -14.69 -17.45
N LYS A 709 23.68 -14.82 -16.61
CA LYS A 709 22.56 -13.87 -16.58
C LYS A 709 22.91 -12.51 -16.01
N LEU A 710 24.00 -12.40 -15.24
CA LEU A 710 24.46 -11.13 -14.67
C LEU A 710 25.42 -10.39 -15.63
N GLY A 711 25.72 -10.96 -16.80
CA GLY A 711 26.81 -10.52 -17.66
C GLY A 711 28.06 -11.39 -17.47
N GLN A 712 29.18 -10.93 -18.03
CA GLN A 712 30.45 -11.67 -18.00
C GLN A 712 31.42 -11.01 -17.01
N PRO A 713 32.04 -11.78 -16.09
CA PRO A 713 33.10 -11.25 -15.24
C PRO A 713 34.36 -10.94 -16.08
N SER A 714 35.11 -9.90 -15.70
CA SER A 714 36.27 -9.40 -16.45
C SER A 714 37.36 -10.43 -16.73
N TYR A 715 37.47 -11.48 -15.89
CA TYR A 715 38.48 -12.54 -15.99
C TYR A 715 37.88 -13.93 -16.27
N GLY A 716 36.63 -13.98 -16.75
CA GLY A 716 35.94 -15.24 -17.00
C GLY A 716 35.43 -15.94 -15.75
N PHE A 717 34.68 -17.02 -15.96
CA PHE A 717 34.15 -17.86 -14.87
C PHE A 717 35.17 -18.93 -14.48
N PRO A 718 35.22 -19.36 -13.21
CA PRO A 718 35.93 -20.58 -12.82
C PRO A 718 35.34 -21.81 -13.54
N GLU A 719 36.01 -22.31 -14.58
CA GLU A 719 35.44 -23.29 -15.54
C GLU A 719 34.95 -24.57 -14.87
N SER A 720 35.78 -25.17 -13.99
CA SER A 720 35.44 -26.40 -13.28
C SER A 720 34.17 -26.24 -12.43
N LEU A 721 34.08 -25.15 -11.65
CA LEU A 721 32.90 -24.88 -10.84
C LEU A 721 31.68 -24.55 -11.71
N GLN A 722 31.85 -23.77 -12.78
CA GLN A 722 30.77 -23.46 -13.71
C GLN A 722 30.17 -24.73 -14.33
N LEU A 723 31.01 -25.65 -14.80
CA LEU A 723 30.57 -26.92 -15.39
C LEU A 723 29.75 -27.75 -14.39
N LYS A 724 30.23 -27.87 -13.14
CA LYS A 724 29.53 -28.61 -12.08
C LYS A 724 28.19 -27.99 -11.69
N VAL A 725 28.12 -26.66 -11.64
CA VAL A 725 26.88 -25.94 -11.29
C VAL A 725 25.85 -25.99 -12.42
N LEU A 726 26.29 -25.87 -13.67
CA LEU A 726 25.39 -25.84 -14.82
C LEU A 726 24.85 -27.21 -15.22
N ARG A 727 25.54 -28.31 -14.84
CA ARG A 727 25.11 -29.70 -15.09
C ARG A 727 24.70 -29.93 -16.56
N GLY A 728 25.53 -29.44 -17.49
CA GLY A 728 25.31 -29.57 -18.94
C GLY A 728 24.42 -28.48 -19.58
N LYS A 729 23.88 -27.53 -18.81
CA LYS A 729 23.23 -26.34 -19.40
C LYS A 729 24.27 -25.46 -20.11
N LYS A 730 23.90 -24.94 -21.28
CA LYS A 730 24.74 -23.99 -22.02
C LYS A 730 24.69 -22.61 -21.34
N PRO A 731 25.83 -22.00 -20.96
CA PRO A 731 25.87 -20.65 -20.44
C PRO A 731 25.56 -19.62 -21.54
N ILE A 732 25.08 -18.45 -21.14
CA ILE A 732 24.90 -17.31 -22.04
C ILE A 732 26.26 -16.66 -22.28
N THR A 733 26.65 -16.54 -23.55
CA THR A 733 27.83 -15.79 -23.98
C THR A 733 27.38 -14.44 -24.54
N GLY A 734 27.88 -13.33 -23.98
CA GLY A 734 27.51 -11.98 -24.40
C GLY A 734 26.48 -11.30 -23.48
N ARG A 735 25.78 -10.28 -24.00
CA ARG A 735 24.77 -9.51 -23.25
C ARG A 735 23.45 -10.27 -23.17
N PRO A 736 22.94 -10.61 -21.96
CA PRO A 736 21.72 -11.39 -21.83
C PRO A 736 20.48 -10.74 -22.47
N GLY A 737 20.33 -9.42 -22.33
CA GLY A 737 19.19 -8.67 -22.87
C GLY A 737 19.11 -8.66 -24.40
N ALA A 738 20.26 -8.76 -25.10
CA ALA A 738 20.32 -8.68 -26.56
C ALA A 738 19.61 -9.84 -27.26
N THR A 739 19.50 -10.98 -26.59
CA THR A 739 18.86 -12.20 -27.12
C THR A 739 17.37 -12.29 -26.81
N LEU A 740 16.84 -11.38 -25.99
CA LEU A 740 15.43 -11.37 -25.60
C LEU A 740 14.57 -10.76 -26.71
N LYS A 741 13.39 -11.35 -26.94
CA LYS A 741 12.42 -10.78 -27.88
C LYS A 741 11.98 -9.38 -27.40
N PRO A 742 11.79 -8.41 -28.31
CA PRO A 742 11.24 -7.11 -27.96
C PRO A 742 9.93 -7.24 -27.19
N MET A 743 9.76 -6.40 -26.17
CA MET A 743 8.53 -6.38 -25.38
C MET A 743 7.39 -5.71 -26.15
N ASP A 744 6.23 -6.36 -26.21
CA ASP A 744 4.98 -5.75 -26.69
C ASP A 744 4.31 -4.99 -25.54
N PHE A 745 4.44 -3.66 -25.55
CA PHE A 745 3.89 -2.80 -24.50
C PHE A 745 2.36 -2.74 -24.50
N ASP A 746 1.71 -2.88 -25.65
CA ASP A 746 0.25 -2.85 -25.74
C ASP A 746 -0.35 -4.15 -25.20
N TYR A 747 0.31 -5.28 -25.44
CA TYR A 747 -0.06 -6.54 -24.79
C TYR A 747 0.12 -6.45 -23.27
N GLN A 748 1.24 -5.92 -22.78
CA GLN A 748 1.45 -5.74 -21.34
C GLN A 748 0.41 -4.81 -20.72
N ARG A 749 0.06 -3.71 -21.40
CA ARG A 749 -1.02 -2.81 -20.98
C ARG A 749 -2.35 -3.56 -20.87
N ARG A 750 -2.79 -4.23 -21.93
CA ARG A 750 -4.05 -5.01 -21.93
C ARG A 750 -4.08 -6.04 -20.80
N LEU A 751 -2.95 -6.72 -20.54
CA LEU A 751 -2.83 -7.72 -19.48
C LEU A 751 -3.08 -7.12 -18.08
N ILE A 752 -2.49 -5.96 -17.77
CA ILE A 752 -2.68 -5.33 -16.45
C ILE A 752 -4.02 -4.63 -16.32
N GLU A 753 -4.53 -4.02 -17.40
CA GLU A 753 -5.85 -3.37 -17.41
C GLU A 753 -6.97 -4.40 -17.23
N GLN A 754 -6.89 -5.55 -17.91
CA GLN A 754 -7.84 -6.65 -17.73
C GLN A 754 -7.78 -7.23 -16.31
N LYS A 755 -6.57 -7.36 -15.74
CA LYS A 755 -6.38 -7.96 -14.42
C LYS A 755 -6.90 -7.09 -13.28
N HIS A 756 -6.73 -5.78 -13.38
CA HIS A 756 -7.07 -4.84 -12.30
C HIS A 756 -8.34 -4.04 -12.56
N GLU A 757 -8.91 -4.12 -13.77
CA GLU A 757 -10.09 -3.37 -14.21
C GLU A 757 -9.90 -1.85 -14.07
N LEU A 758 -8.70 -1.37 -14.42
CA LEU A 758 -8.28 0.02 -14.32
C LEU A 758 -7.43 0.39 -15.53
N ALA A 759 -7.51 1.64 -15.96
CA ALA A 759 -6.60 2.18 -16.99
C ALA A 759 -5.23 2.52 -16.37
N PHE A 760 -4.16 2.30 -17.14
CA PHE A 760 -2.78 2.49 -16.67
C PHE A 760 -1.93 3.33 -17.64
N ARG A 761 -1.04 4.16 -17.08
CA ARG A 761 -0.08 4.94 -17.88
C ARG A 761 1.07 4.04 -18.35
N MET A 762 1.88 4.50 -19.31
CA MET A 762 3.05 3.73 -19.75
C MET A 762 4.06 3.50 -18.61
N GLN A 763 4.22 4.46 -17.70
CA GLN A 763 5.03 4.32 -16.49
C GLN A 763 4.59 3.10 -15.64
N ASP A 764 3.28 2.87 -15.54
CA ASP A 764 2.71 1.75 -14.80
C ASP A 764 2.95 0.43 -15.55
N VAL A 765 2.82 0.44 -16.88
CA VAL A 765 3.17 -0.71 -17.75
C VAL A 765 4.63 -1.13 -17.53
N LEU A 766 5.57 -0.19 -17.59
CA LEU A 766 6.99 -0.50 -17.34
C LEU A 766 7.21 -0.99 -15.90
N SER A 767 6.60 -0.35 -14.91
CA SER A 767 6.71 -0.76 -13.50
C SER A 767 6.20 -2.19 -13.27
N SER A 768 5.07 -2.54 -13.91
CA SER A 768 4.48 -3.88 -13.84
C SER A 768 5.34 -4.94 -14.53
N ALA A 769 6.00 -4.60 -15.63
CA ALA A 769 6.93 -5.49 -16.30
C ALA A 769 8.22 -5.69 -15.49
N MET A 770 8.72 -4.65 -14.83
CA MET A 770 9.92 -4.73 -13.99
C MET A 770 9.69 -5.53 -12.70
N PHE A 771 8.56 -5.28 -12.04
CA PHE A 771 8.23 -5.81 -10.72
C PHE A 771 6.74 -6.21 -10.64
N PRO A 772 6.31 -7.27 -11.34
CA PRO A 772 4.88 -7.60 -11.49
C PRO A 772 4.18 -7.86 -10.17
N LYS A 773 4.83 -8.60 -9.27
CA LYS A 773 4.25 -8.96 -7.96
C LYS A 773 4.11 -7.74 -7.06
N GLU A 774 5.13 -6.90 -6.99
CA GLU A 774 5.14 -5.69 -6.18
C GLU A 774 4.16 -4.64 -6.73
N PHE A 775 4.08 -4.50 -8.05
CA PHE A 775 3.10 -3.65 -8.70
C PHE A 775 1.67 -4.10 -8.39
N ASP A 776 1.37 -5.40 -8.56
CA ASP A 776 0.06 -5.97 -8.18
C ASP A 776 -0.27 -5.72 -6.71
N LYS A 777 0.73 -5.89 -5.83
CA LYS A 777 0.59 -5.65 -4.40
C LYS A 777 0.23 -4.20 -4.13
N MET A 778 0.94 -3.25 -4.73
CA MET A 778 0.68 -1.81 -4.61
C MET A 778 -0.73 -1.45 -5.11
N VAL A 779 -1.12 -1.89 -6.31
CA VAL A 779 -2.43 -1.59 -6.91
C VAL A 779 -3.56 -2.14 -6.02
N ASN A 780 -3.47 -3.39 -5.61
CA ASN A 780 -4.47 -4.00 -4.72
C ASN A 780 -4.53 -3.31 -3.36
N PHE A 781 -3.37 -2.92 -2.82
CA PHE A 781 -3.29 -2.18 -1.56
C PHE A 781 -3.97 -0.81 -1.67
N ARG A 782 -3.64 -0.02 -2.68
CA ARG A 782 -4.27 1.30 -2.95
C ARG A 782 -5.77 1.16 -3.21
N ARG A 783 -6.20 0.10 -3.91
CA ARG A 783 -7.63 -0.21 -4.10
C ARG A 783 -8.34 -0.49 -2.76
N LYS A 784 -7.71 -1.24 -1.85
CA LYS A 784 -8.26 -1.59 -0.53
C LYS A 784 -8.28 -0.40 0.44
N TYR A 785 -7.18 0.34 0.56
CA TYR A 785 -6.95 1.33 1.64
C TYR A 785 -6.98 2.78 1.18
N GLY A 786 -7.02 3.05 -0.12
CA GLY A 786 -7.05 4.41 -0.64
C GLY A 786 -5.71 5.13 -0.45
N PRO A 787 -5.73 6.46 -0.32
CA PRO A 787 -4.52 7.31 -0.38
C PRO A 787 -3.79 7.35 0.98
N VAL A 788 -3.21 6.22 1.40
CA VAL A 788 -2.47 6.13 2.67
C VAL A 788 -1.18 6.94 2.69
N ASP A 789 -0.67 7.32 1.51
CA ASP A 789 0.48 8.19 1.30
C ASP A 789 0.27 9.58 1.93
N LEU A 790 -0.99 10.02 2.07
CA LEU A 790 -1.35 11.27 2.72
C LEU A 790 -1.24 11.22 4.26
N LEU A 791 -1.22 10.03 4.86
CA LEU A 791 -1.13 9.90 6.32
C LEU A 791 0.23 10.39 6.85
N PRO A 792 0.28 11.01 8.04
CA PRO A 792 1.53 11.23 8.78
C PRO A 792 2.35 9.94 8.91
N THR A 793 3.68 10.02 8.89
CA THR A 793 4.56 8.85 8.87
C THR A 793 4.47 8.00 10.12
N ASP A 794 4.30 8.61 11.29
CA ASP A 794 4.03 7.91 12.54
C ASP A 794 2.69 7.16 12.51
N VAL A 795 1.63 7.77 11.96
CA VAL A 795 0.31 7.15 11.79
C VAL A 795 0.35 6.05 10.73
N PHE A 796 1.14 6.23 9.67
CA PHE A 796 1.33 5.22 8.64
C PHE A 796 1.95 3.96 9.24
N PHE A 797 3.02 4.08 10.04
CA PHE A 797 3.67 2.92 10.65
C PHE A 797 2.96 2.39 11.89
N SER A 798 2.33 3.27 12.68
CA SER A 798 1.85 2.95 14.03
C SER A 798 0.37 3.24 14.33
N GLY A 799 -0.39 3.72 13.35
CA GLY A 799 -1.77 4.17 13.55
C GLY A 799 -1.90 5.35 14.53
N PRO A 800 -3.10 5.93 14.67
CA PRO A 800 -3.34 7.06 15.56
C PRO A 800 -3.30 6.67 17.05
N GLU A 801 -3.00 7.63 17.93
CA GLU A 801 -3.19 7.50 19.37
C GLU A 801 -4.64 7.76 19.78
N HIS A 802 -5.01 7.27 20.96
CA HIS A 802 -6.34 7.53 21.51
C HIS A 802 -6.52 9.04 21.70
N GLN A 803 -7.66 9.56 21.22
CA GLN A 803 -7.98 10.98 21.17
C GLN A 803 -7.04 11.83 20.29
N GLN A 804 -6.13 11.23 19.52
CA GLN A 804 -5.34 11.98 18.55
C GLN A 804 -6.25 12.43 17.41
N GLU A 805 -6.28 13.74 17.18
CA GLU A 805 -6.92 14.36 16.02
C GLU A 805 -5.92 14.46 14.87
N LEU A 806 -6.35 14.07 13.68
CA LEU A 806 -5.58 14.05 12.45
C LEU A 806 -6.27 14.90 11.40
N GLU A 807 -5.54 15.84 10.84
CA GLU A 807 -5.96 16.63 9.69
C GLU A 807 -5.30 16.07 8.42
N ILE A 808 -6.13 15.60 7.47
CA ILE A 808 -5.68 14.99 6.22
C ILE A 808 -6.33 15.72 5.05
N GLU A 809 -5.56 16.56 4.36
CA GLU A 809 -5.97 17.18 3.10
C GLU A 809 -5.96 16.11 1.98
N LEU A 810 -7.12 15.82 1.40
CA LEU A 810 -7.23 14.88 0.27
C LEU A 810 -6.91 15.56 -1.05
N GLU A 811 -7.49 16.74 -1.23
CA GLU A 811 -7.39 17.62 -2.39
C GLU A 811 -7.54 19.05 -1.86
N HIS A 812 -7.15 20.04 -2.67
CA HIS A 812 -7.23 21.43 -2.28
C HIS A 812 -8.66 21.82 -1.85
N GLY A 813 -8.81 22.25 -0.60
CA GLY A 813 -10.11 22.60 0.00
C GLY A 813 -10.94 21.43 0.54
N ILE A 814 -10.45 20.19 0.45
CA ILE A 814 -11.11 18.99 1.00
C ILE A 814 -10.23 18.36 2.08
N THR A 815 -10.56 18.64 3.34
CA THR A 815 -9.84 18.13 4.51
C THR A 815 -10.69 17.15 5.31
N LEU A 816 -10.07 16.05 5.73
CA LEU A 816 -10.63 15.11 6.68
C LEU A 816 -10.05 15.39 8.07
N ILE A 817 -10.91 15.62 9.05
CA ILE A 817 -10.57 15.67 10.46
C ILE A 817 -10.97 14.34 11.07
N ILE A 818 -10.01 13.54 11.50
CA ILE A 818 -10.22 12.19 12.03
C ILE A 818 -9.68 12.10 13.44
N ARG A 819 -10.49 11.61 14.38
CA ARG A 819 -10.09 11.36 15.77
C ARG A 819 -10.36 9.91 16.16
N LEU A 820 -9.37 9.21 16.70
CA LEU A 820 -9.58 7.86 17.24
C LEU A 820 -10.24 7.95 18.62
N THR A 821 -11.51 7.59 18.74
CA THR A 821 -12.27 7.75 19.99
C THR A 821 -12.13 6.56 20.91
N SER A 822 -12.21 5.31 20.43
CA SER A 822 -12.03 4.13 21.29
C SER A 822 -11.70 2.86 20.50
N ILE A 823 -11.17 1.85 21.19
CA ILE A 823 -10.94 0.51 20.66
C ILE A 823 -11.72 -0.46 21.55
N GLY A 824 -12.74 -1.10 20.98
CA GLY A 824 -13.55 -2.10 21.66
C GLY A 824 -12.78 -3.40 21.92
N LEU A 825 -13.30 -4.18 22.87
CA LEU A 825 -12.78 -5.52 23.17
C LEU A 825 -12.97 -6.47 21.97
N VAL A 826 -12.18 -7.53 21.96
CA VAL A 826 -12.35 -8.60 20.98
C VAL A 826 -13.64 -9.35 21.28
N LYS A 827 -14.50 -9.46 20.27
CA LYS A 827 -15.74 -10.22 20.31
C LYS A 827 -15.44 -11.72 20.11
N PRO A 828 -16.37 -12.62 20.51
CA PRO A 828 -16.19 -14.07 20.36
C PRO A 828 -15.93 -14.54 18.92
N ASP A 829 -16.35 -13.78 17.92
CA ASP A 829 -16.08 -14.03 16.49
C ASP A 829 -14.64 -13.68 16.05
N GLY A 830 -13.77 -13.32 17.00
CA GLY A 830 -12.38 -12.93 16.75
C GLY A 830 -12.24 -11.53 16.14
N ARG A 831 -13.28 -10.69 16.13
CA ARG A 831 -13.22 -9.32 15.61
C ARG A 831 -13.26 -8.30 16.73
N ARG A 832 -12.62 -7.15 16.54
CA ARG A 832 -12.76 -5.98 17.42
C ARG A 832 -13.31 -4.79 16.64
N GLN A 833 -13.96 -3.89 17.34
CA GLN A 833 -14.56 -2.69 16.78
C GLN A 833 -13.69 -1.48 17.14
N VAL A 834 -13.23 -0.73 16.15
CA VAL A 834 -12.46 0.51 16.34
C VAL A 834 -13.36 1.69 16.02
N HIS A 835 -13.49 2.62 16.95
CA HIS A 835 -14.33 3.80 16.83
C HIS A 835 -13.50 5.02 16.50
N PHE A 836 -13.94 5.74 15.49
CA PHE A 836 -13.41 7.03 15.06
C PHE A 836 -14.52 8.05 15.06
N GLU A 837 -14.13 9.31 15.18
CA GLU A 837 -14.90 10.43 14.74
C GLU A 837 -14.25 10.99 13.47
N TYR A 838 -15.06 11.32 12.47
CA TYR A 838 -14.61 11.86 11.21
C TYR A 838 -15.52 13.03 10.81
N ASN A 839 -14.98 14.25 10.69
CA ASN A 839 -15.72 15.49 10.44
C ASN A 839 -16.96 15.63 11.34
N GLY A 840 -16.79 15.38 12.64
CA GLY A 840 -17.87 15.42 13.65
C GLY A 840 -18.80 14.20 13.65
N GLN A 841 -18.53 13.16 12.85
CA GLN A 841 -19.39 11.98 12.74
C GLN A 841 -18.72 10.73 13.31
N GLU A 842 -19.42 10.02 14.20
CA GLU A 842 -18.93 8.72 14.66
C GLU A 842 -18.97 7.65 13.56
N ARG A 843 -17.92 6.84 13.50
CA ARG A 843 -17.74 5.72 12.60
C ARG A 843 -17.07 4.56 13.33
N SER A 844 -17.62 3.37 13.17
CA SER A 844 -17.00 2.15 13.67
C SER A 844 -16.54 1.25 12.54
N ILE A 845 -15.32 0.72 12.67
CA ILE A 845 -14.75 -0.26 11.76
C ILE A 845 -14.52 -1.57 12.49
N PHE A 846 -15.00 -2.67 11.92
CA PHE A 846 -14.67 -4.01 12.38
C PHE A 846 -13.37 -4.48 11.76
N VAL A 847 -12.45 -4.92 12.59
CA VAL A 847 -11.20 -5.55 12.16
C VAL A 847 -11.06 -6.92 12.79
N VAL A 848 -10.58 -7.88 12.00
CA VAL A 848 -10.31 -9.23 12.46
C VAL A 848 -9.02 -9.23 13.28
N ASP A 849 -9.11 -9.72 14.50
CA ASP A 849 -7.98 -9.94 15.39
C ASP A 849 -7.42 -11.35 15.11
N GLN A 850 -6.35 -11.41 14.31
CA GLN A 850 -5.78 -12.68 13.86
C GLN A 850 -5.19 -13.50 15.01
N GLU A 851 -4.67 -12.86 16.07
CA GLU A 851 -4.19 -13.58 17.25
C GLU A 851 -5.34 -14.08 18.11
N ALA A 852 -6.41 -13.31 18.29
CA ALA A 852 -7.59 -13.80 19.00
C ALA A 852 -8.29 -14.90 18.22
N ALA A 853 -8.34 -14.85 16.88
CA ALA A 853 -8.77 -15.97 16.06
C ALA A 853 -7.88 -17.22 16.27
N GLN A 854 -6.58 -17.04 16.51
CA GLN A 854 -5.66 -18.13 16.87
C GLN A 854 -5.84 -18.63 18.31
N ARG A 855 -6.06 -17.75 19.31
CA ARG A 855 -6.30 -18.11 20.72
C ARG A 855 -7.70 -18.68 20.96
N ALA A 856 -8.69 -18.24 20.17
CA ALA A 856 -10.08 -18.70 20.23
C ALA A 856 -10.28 -20.06 19.54
N MET A 857 -9.29 -20.59 18.83
CA MET A 857 -9.22 -22.02 18.51
C MET A 857 -8.90 -22.82 19.78
N GLN A 858 -9.79 -22.80 20.78
CA GLN A 858 -9.89 -23.94 21.67
C GLN A 858 -10.37 -25.11 20.82
N ARG A 859 -9.43 -25.99 20.47
CA ARG A 859 -9.75 -27.17 19.66
C ARG A 859 -10.72 -28.05 20.45
N PRO A 860 -11.77 -28.59 19.81
CA PRO A 860 -12.68 -29.51 20.46
C PRO A 860 -11.85 -30.63 21.10
N LYS A 861 -12.10 -30.91 22.38
CA LYS A 861 -11.46 -32.02 23.08
C LYS A 861 -12.35 -33.25 22.97
N GLU A 862 -11.74 -34.41 22.83
CA GLU A 862 -12.41 -35.71 22.87
C GLU A 862 -13.15 -35.89 24.19
N HIS A 863 -14.46 -36.11 24.10
CA HIS A 863 -15.24 -36.58 25.24
C HIS A 863 -14.98 -38.08 25.44
N LYS A 864 -14.03 -38.44 26.33
CA LYS A 864 -13.56 -39.82 26.53
C LYS A 864 -14.65 -40.92 26.68
N PRO A 865 -15.82 -40.67 27.30
CA PRO A 865 -16.90 -41.65 27.35
C PRO A 865 -17.55 -41.94 25.98
N ASP A 866 -17.49 -41.00 25.05
CA ASP A 866 -18.05 -41.15 23.71
C ASP A 866 -17.09 -41.94 22.81
N ARG A 867 -17.45 -43.18 22.51
CA ARG A 867 -16.66 -44.09 21.67
C ARG A 867 -16.62 -43.67 20.19
N LYS A 868 -17.42 -42.68 19.78
CA LYS A 868 -17.42 -42.10 18.43
C LYS A 868 -16.28 -41.11 18.22
N GLN A 869 -15.75 -40.55 19.30
CA GLN A 869 -14.73 -39.50 19.28
C GLN A 869 -13.34 -40.07 19.54
N HIS A 870 -12.37 -39.65 18.72
CA HIS A 870 -10.99 -40.13 18.80
C HIS A 870 -10.04 -38.93 18.77
N GLY A 871 -9.46 -38.61 19.92
CA GLY A 871 -8.51 -37.52 20.09
C GLY A 871 -7.07 -37.99 20.28
N ALA A 872 -6.16 -37.03 20.32
CA ALA A 872 -4.74 -37.28 20.50
C ALA A 872 -4.45 -37.78 21.93
N PRO A 873 -3.76 -38.92 22.11
CA PRO A 873 -3.51 -39.48 23.45
C PRO A 873 -2.48 -38.68 24.25
N MET A 874 -1.64 -37.90 23.55
CA MET A 874 -0.57 -37.10 24.13
C MET A 874 -0.26 -35.88 23.26
N LYS A 875 0.55 -34.96 23.80
CA LYS A 875 1.10 -33.85 23.03
C LYS A 875 2.11 -34.35 21.99
N GLY A 876 2.01 -33.91 20.74
CA GLY A 876 2.88 -34.38 19.64
C GLY A 876 2.44 -33.89 18.26
N HIS A 877 3.04 -34.40 17.20
CA HIS A 877 2.62 -34.13 15.81
C HIS A 877 1.85 -35.30 15.22
N ILE A 878 0.76 -35.04 14.50
CA ILE A 878 0.11 -36.07 13.68
C ILE A 878 1.03 -36.40 12.51
N VAL A 879 1.56 -37.62 12.46
CA VAL A 879 2.49 -38.06 11.40
C VAL A 879 1.74 -38.54 10.17
N ASP A 880 0.66 -39.29 10.39
CA ASP A 880 -0.11 -39.93 9.33
C ASP A 880 -1.58 -40.08 9.73
N ILE A 881 -2.48 -39.99 8.76
CA ILE A 881 -3.93 -40.21 8.91
C ILE A 881 -4.34 -41.25 7.88
N LYS A 882 -4.84 -42.39 8.36
CA LYS A 882 -5.10 -43.61 7.56
C LYS A 882 -6.54 -43.71 7.03
N VAL A 883 -7.38 -42.73 7.33
CA VAL A 883 -8.82 -42.75 7.03
C VAL A 883 -9.29 -41.39 6.50
N LYS A 884 -10.34 -41.38 5.70
CA LYS A 884 -10.99 -40.18 5.14
C LYS A 884 -12.48 -40.16 5.48
N PRO A 885 -13.13 -38.98 5.48
CA PRO A 885 -14.59 -38.90 5.64
C PRO A 885 -15.31 -39.78 4.61
N GLY A 886 -16.24 -40.61 5.06
CA GLY A 886 -16.96 -41.61 4.27
C GLY A 886 -16.41 -43.03 4.35
N ASP A 887 -15.20 -43.25 4.89
CA ASP A 887 -14.62 -44.59 4.97
C ASP A 887 -15.31 -45.46 6.04
N HIS A 888 -15.55 -46.73 5.71
CA HIS A 888 -15.95 -47.74 6.70
C HIS A 888 -14.75 -48.20 7.52
N VAL A 889 -14.84 -48.07 8.84
CA VAL A 889 -13.80 -48.45 9.79
C VAL A 889 -14.30 -49.55 10.72
N LYS A 890 -13.48 -50.58 10.92
CA LYS A 890 -13.76 -51.66 11.87
C LYS A 890 -13.21 -51.32 13.26
N TYR A 891 -13.79 -51.90 14.30
CA TYR A 891 -13.25 -51.86 15.65
C TYR A 891 -11.75 -52.24 15.65
N SER A 892 -10.94 -51.48 16.37
CA SER A 892 -9.47 -51.62 16.47
C SER A 892 -8.66 -51.32 15.19
N GLN A 893 -9.30 -50.81 14.13
CA GLN A 893 -8.58 -50.31 12.95
C GLN A 893 -7.82 -49.01 13.29
N THR A 894 -6.58 -48.88 12.83
CA THR A 894 -5.79 -47.66 13.02
C THR A 894 -6.38 -46.48 12.24
N LEU A 895 -6.58 -45.35 12.91
CA LEU A 895 -7.15 -44.12 12.34
C LEU A 895 -6.07 -43.11 11.99
N PHE A 896 -5.16 -42.81 12.92
CA PHE A 896 -4.06 -41.86 12.74
C PHE A 896 -2.91 -42.14 13.71
N THR A 897 -1.73 -41.59 13.46
CA THR A 897 -0.53 -41.78 14.28
C THR A 897 -0.02 -40.43 14.80
N VAL A 898 0.32 -40.36 16.10
CA VAL A 898 0.92 -39.18 16.74
C VAL A 898 2.36 -39.49 17.15
N SER A 899 3.29 -38.60 16.82
CA SER A 899 4.71 -38.69 17.22
C SER A 899 5.08 -37.63 18.25
N ALA A 900 5.78 -38.06 19.29
CA ALA A 900 6.34 -37.19 20.31
C ALA A 900 7.64 -37.79 20.85
N MET A 901 8.69 -36.97 20.99
CA MET A 901 9.99 -37.39 21.51
C MET A 901 10.55 -38.65 20.80
N LYS A 902 10.40 -38.72 19.47
CA LYS A 902 10.82 -39.86 18.61
C LYS A 902 10.05 -41.17 18.85
N MET A 903 8.93 -41.14 19.59
CA MET A 903 8.02 -42.29 19.75
C MET A 903 6.73 -42.05 18.96
N GLU A 904 6.25 -43.06 18.25
CA GLU A 904 5.00 -43.01 17.48
C GLU A 904 3.91 -43.86 18.13
N ILE A 905 2.72 -43.30 18.30
CA ILE A 905 1.55 -43.97 18.86
C ILE A 905 0.43 -43.97 17.83
N ALA A 906 0.03 -45.17 17.40
CA ALA A 906 -1.12 -45.37 16.53
C ALA A 906 -2.42 -45.34 17.34
N VAL A 907 -3.32 -44.41 17.02
CA VAL A 907 -4.65 -44.30 17.60
C VAL A 907 -5.62 -45.18 16.83
N LYS A 908 -6.23 -46.14 17.53
CA LYS A 908 -7.14 -47.14 16.95
C LYS A 908 -8.60 -46.78 17.23
N SER A 909 -9.48 -47.24 16.35
CA SER A 909 -10.92 -47.05 16.48
C SER A 909 -11.49 -47.82 17.67
N LYS A 910 -12.30 -47.15 18.48
CA LYS A 910 -13.03 -47.70 19.63
C LYS A 910 -14.39 -48.29 19.24
N THR A 911 -14.83 -48.10 18.00
CA THR A 911 -16.11 -48.60 17.46
C THR A 911 -15.99 -48.95 15.98
N SER A 912 -16.91 -49.76 15.46
CA SER A 912 -17.11 -49.90 14.01
C SER A 912 -18.09 -48.83 13.52
N GLY A 913 -17.93 -48.32 12.31
CA GLY A 913 -18.80 -47.29 11.76
C GLY A 913 -18.25 -46.62 10.50
N ILE A 914 -18.82 -45.46 10.15
CA ILE A 914 -18.38 -44.63 9.03
C ILE A 914 -17.69 -43.38 9.57
N VAL A 915 -16.52 -43.02 9.03
CA VAL A 915 -15.83 -41.79 9.42
C VAL A 915 -16.66 -40.58 8.99
N LYS A 916 -17.18 -39.82 9.95
CA LYS A 916 -17.98 -38.63 9.69
C LYS A 916 -17.11 -37.42 9.34
N ALA A 917 -16.01 -37.25 10.07
CA ALA A 917 -15.08 -36.15 9.82
C ALA A 917 -13.67 -36.46 10.34
N VAL A 918 -12.68 -35.90 9.65
CA VAL A 918 -11.30 -35.76 10.12
C VAL A 918 -11.08 -34.27 10.33
N LEU A 919 -10.86 -33.85 11.58
CA LEU A 919 -10.88 -32.44 11.99
C LEU A 919 -9.51 -31.75 11.89
N LEU A 920 -8.42 -32.51 11.94
CA LEU A 920 -7.05 -31.99 11.95
C LEU A 920 -6.20 -32.70 10.89
N PRO A 921 -5.42 -31.99 10.05
CA PRO A 921 -4.59 -32.58 9.02
C PRO A 921 -3.25 -33.13 9.57
N THR A 922 -2.58 -33.98 8.78
CA THR A 922 -1.19 -34.41 9.02
C THR A 922 -0.22 -33.23 9.16
N GLY A 923 0.78 -33.36 10.02
CA GLY A 923 1.76 -32.33 10.37
C GLY A 923 1.33 -31.43 11.55
N THR A 924 0.04 -31.45 11.91
CA THR A 924 -0.51 -30.60 12.98
C THR A 924 0.08 -30.99 14.34
N PHE A 925 0.61 -30.01 15.07
CA PHE A 925 0.95 -30.17 16.49
C PHE A 925 -0.34 -30.19 17.32
N VAL A 926 -0.56 -31.23 18.10
CA VAL A 926 -1.75 -31.49 18.92
C VAL A 926 -1.42 -31.55 20.40
N GLU A 927 -2.35 -31.13 21.25
CA GLU A 927 -2.30 -31.38 22.69
C GLU A 927 -3.06 -32.67 23.05
N ALA A 928 -2.81 -33.18 24.27
CA ALA A 928 -3.58 -34.31 24.78
C ALA A 928 -5.08 -34.00 24.78
N GLY A 929 -5.86 -34.93 24.24
CA GLY A 929 -7.31 -34.84 24.10
C GLY A 929 -7.81 -34.03 22.92
N ASP A 930 -6.98 -33.39 22.09
CA ASP A 930 -7.47 -32.70 20.87
C ASP A 930 -8.19 -33.70 19.96
N LEU A 931 -9.45 -33.44 19.60
CA LEU A 931 -10.27 -34.33 18.78
C LEU A 931 -9.77 -34.34 17.33
N VAL A 932 -9.49 -35.53 16.79
CA VAL A 932 -8.92 -35.70 15.45
C VAL A 932 -9.91 -36.37 14.49
N VAL A 933 -10.58 -37.45 14.93
CA VAL A 933 -11.50 -38.23 14.08
C VAL A 933 -12.84 -38.45 14.78
N LEU A 934 -13.92 -38.27 14.03
CA LEU A 934 -15.29 -38.56 14.45
C LEU A 934 -15.86 -39.71 13.61
N ILE A 935 -16.42 -40.72 14.27
CA ILE A 935 -17.06 -41.88 13.63
C ILE A 935 -18.55 -41.85 13.93
N ASP A 936 -19.38 -42.07 12.92
CA ASP A 936 -20.80 -42.36 13.12
C ASP A 936 -21.05 -43.87 13.11
N THR A 937 -22.00 -44.31 13.93
CA THR A 937 -22.33 -45.73 14.13
C THR A 937 -23.73 -46.05 13.62
N SER A 938 -24.22 -45.31 12.63
CA SER A 938 -25.53 -45.55 12.01
C SER A 938 -25.60 -46.92 11.35
#